data_AF-A0A532DTJ4-F1
#
_entry.id   AF-A0A532DTJ4-F1
#
_cell.length_a   1.000
_cell.length_b   1.000
_cell.length_c   1.000
_cell.angle_alpha   90.00
_cell.angle_beta   90.00
_cell.angle_gamma   90.00
#
_symmetry.space_group_name_H-M   'P 1'
#
loop_
_entity.id
_entity.type
_entity.pdbx_description
1 polymer ?
#
loop_
_entity_poly.entity_id
_entity_poly.type
_entity_poly.pdbx_seq_one_letter_code
_entity_poly.pdbx_strand_id
1 'polypeptide(L)'
;MDVIATHSNADFDGLASMVAAHKLFPDAKLILPAGGQEAVRNFLAVHDLDISKLKDIDLSQITRLILVDTQEPDRIGTLKSCIENPTVEVVVFDHHPEPDSSLAGRSKQSVIESVGATTTLLIEQLRRRHIPVTPFEATVMALGLYEETGSFVFASTTSRDFEAGAFLAAAGADLNLVADTLLRPLDADAIALLNDFLEHSDVYYLEGRKVLVATSTIDRCRGEAAGVVHRLAELQAVDAVVVAVMMADRVQVIGRSRKPEIDVSWIAREFGGGGHAVAAAATVKGQTLTAVKEKVVQLLTSQYRPTLLAQDVMTTPIKAIEVETSVTEAGQRMTAYGLNVFPILDEKDRYIGIVSRESIQKALFHRLGKMAVRDIMQTDAYLAHPDTPFHEIETAMIERNQRFVPIVTDAKIVGVITRTDLLRTLHDDVLKAARMRTMRPGEAHVEIGGPRRNVMGLLQSRLPHRLVTLLEDAGHLADRCEVSLFVVGGCVRDLLLGIKNLDLDLVVEGDGIAFARKLGDMLQAKVKVHERFGTAILMLPDGFKLDVATARTEYYEYPTALPTVEQGSIKKDLYRRDFTMNALAVRLNGKGFGEVLDFYGGQRDLNDKVIRVLHGLSFVEDPTRVFRAIRFESRFGFHLGKDTAALIAGAVKMNLFHRLS
;
A
#
# COMPACT_ATOMS: atom_id res chain seq x y z
N MET A 1 -8.05 -30.98 -31.49
CA MET A 1 -6.64 -30.60 -31.59
C MET A 1 -6.34 -29.53 -30.56
N ASP A 2 -5.09 -29.49 -30.10
CA ASP A 2 -4.65 -28.54 -29.09
C ASP A 2 -3.98 -27.34 -29.78
N VAL A 3 -4.23 -26.15 -29.27
CA VAL A 3 -3.72 -24.89 -29.82
C VAL A 3 -3.07 -24.08 -28.71
N ILE A 4 -1.89 -23.53 -28.98
CA ILE A 4 -1.22 -22.55 -28.13
C ILE A 4 -1.30 -21.19 -28.81
N ALA A 5 -1.79 -20.18 -28.08
CA ALA A 5 -1.89 -18.82 -28.58
C ALA A 5 -1.54 -17.79 -27.49
N THR A 6 -1.05 -16.64 -27.92
CA THR A 6 -0.82 -15.46 -27.06
C THR A 6 -1.71 -14.29 -27.52
N HIS A 7 -1.54 -13.12 -26.91
CA HIS A 7 -2.29 -11.92 -27.28
C HIS A 7 -1.97 -11.43 -28.71
N SER A 8 -2.86 -10.59 -29.22
CA SER A 8 -2.70 -9.85 -30.47
C SER A 8 -1.54 -8.88 -30.35
N ASN A 9 -0.78 -8.71 -31.43
CA ASN A 9 0.45 -7.91 -31.43
C ASN A 9 1.47 -8.41 -30.40
N ALA A 10 1.74 -9.72 -30.43
CA ALA A 10 2.65 -10.43 -29.53
C ALA A 10 4.04 -9.77 -29.45
N ASP A 11 4.54 -9.57 -28.24
CA ASP A 11 5.93 -9.23 -27.92
C ASP A 11 6.78 -10.51 -27.76
N PHE A 12 8.02 -10.37 -27.29
CA PHE A 12 8.86 -11.54 -27.06
C PHE A 12 8.42 -12.36 -25.86
N ASP A 13 7.74 -11.83 -24.82
CA ASP A 13 7.25 -12.67 -23.72
C ASP A 13 6.12 -13.59 -24.19
N GLY A 14 5.18 -13.05 -24.99
CA GLY A 14 4.17 -13.85 -25.66
C GLY A 14 4.78 -14.93 -26.56
N LEU A 15 5.74 -14.58 -27.44
CA LEU A 15 6.41 -15.54 -28.33
C LEU A 15 7.20 -16.61 -27.56
N ALA A 16 8.01 -16.19 -26.58
CA ALA A 16 8.83 -17.05 -25.74
C ALA A 16 7.97 -18.03 -24.94
N SER A 17 6.89 -17.53 -24.37
CA SER A 17 5.91 -18.34 -23.65
C SER A 17 5.24 -19.36 -24.57
N MET A 18 4.95 -19.02 -25.83
CA MET A 18 4.44 -20.00 -26.79
C MET A 18 5.43 -21.15 -27.02
N VAL A 19 6.71 -20.84 -27.24
CA VAL A 19 7.77 -21.85 -27.42
C VAL A 19 7.93 -22.71 -26.17
N ALA A 20 7.94 -22.11 -24.99
CA ALA A 20 8.04 -22.84 -23.73
C ALA A 20 6.81 -23.71 -23.44
N ALA A 21 5.60 -23.24 -23.77
CA ALA A 21 4.38 -24.02 -23.65
C ALA A 21 4.34 -25.19 -24.64
N HIS A 22 4.86 -25.03 -25.87
CA HIS A 22 4.91 -26.13 -26.84
C HIS A 22 5.76 -27.32 -26.34
N LYS A 23 6.78 -27.06 -25.54
CA LYS A 23 7.54 -28.13 -24.86
C LYS A 23 6.72 -28.90 -23.82
N LEU A 24 5.73 -28.26 -23.20
CA LEU A 24 4.79 -28.91 -22.28
C LEU A 24 3.65 -29.63 -23.02
N PHE A 25 3.30 -29.15 -24.21
CA PHE A 25 2.21 -29.65 -25.05
C PHE A 25 2.72 -29.87 -26.49
N PRO A 26 3.53 -30.92 -26.74
CA PRO A 26 4.25 -31.11 -28.00
C PRO A 26 3.33 -31.35 -29.22
N ASP A 27 2.10 -31.83 -29.00
CA ASP A 27 1.12 -32.05 -30.08
C ASP A 27 0.30 -30.78 -30.42
N ALA A 28 0.49 -29.69 -29.67
CA ALA A 28 -0.28 -28.47 -29.85
C ALA A 28 0.31 -27.58 -30.96
N LYS A 29 -0.56 -26.99 -31.78
CA LYS A 29 -0.13 -26.03 -32.81
C LYS A 29 0.06 -24.63 -32.26
N LEU A 30 1.16 -23.99 -32.62
CA LEU A 30 1.44 -22.59 -32.31
C LEU A 30 0.68 -21.65 -33.27
N ILE A 31 -0.07 -20.70 -32.72
CA ILE A 31 -0.80 -19.69 -33.50
C ILE A 31 -0.55 -18.29 -32.94
N LEU A 32 -0.18 -17.36 -33.84
CA LEU A 32 -0.24 -15.92 -33.57
C LEU A 32 -1.56 -15.35 -34.12
N PRO A 33 -2.52 -14.93 -33.26
CA PRO A 33 -3.87 -14.57 -33.73
C PRO A 33 -3.88 -13.35 -34.66
N ALA A 34 -3.01 -12.37 -34.39
CA ALA A 34 -2.92 -11.12 -35.14
C ALA A 34 -1.45 -10.73 -35.45
N GLY A 35 -0.53 -11.70 -35.49
CA GLY A 35 0.90 -11.46 -35.65
C GLY A 35 1.57 -10.87 -34.40
N GLY A 36 2.84 -10.48 -34.55
CA GLY A 36 3.67 -9.90 -33.49
C GLY A 36 4.05 -8.44 -33.74
N GLN A 37 4.68 -7.81 -32.74
CA GLN A 37 5.33 -6.51 -32.83
C GLN A 37 6.44 -6.51 -33.89
N GLU A 38 6.92 -5.33 -34.28
CA GLU A 38 7.94 -5.21 -35.34
C GLU A 38 9.20 -6.04 -35.05
N ALA A 39 9.71 -6.00 -33.81
CA ALA A 39 10.88 -6.77 -33.42
C ALA A 39 10.64 -8.28 -33.54
N VAL A 40 9.48 -8.77 -33.10
CA VAL A 40 9.07 -10.19 -33.24
C VAL A 40 8.93 -10.58 -34.71
N ARG A 41 8.33 -9.74 -35.56
CA ARG A 41 8.21 -10.01 -37.01
C ARG A 41 9.56 -10.08 -37.69
N ASN A 42 10.48 -9.18 -37.35
CA ASN A 42 11.84 -9.17 -37.89
C ASN A 42 12.59 -10.42 -37.46
N PHE A 43 12.43 -10.86 -36.21
CA PHE A 43 12.99 -12.12 -35.71
C PHE A 43 12.43 -13.34 -36.47
N LEU A 44 11.10 -13.43 -36.62
CA LEU A 44 10.44 -14.54 -37.33
C LEU A 44 10.70 -14.55 -38.85
N ALA A 45 11.17 -13.45 -39.43
CA ALA A 45 11.53 -13.40 -40.85
C ALA A 45 12.81 -14.22 -41.16
N VAL A 46 13.66 -14.45 -40.16
CA VAL A 46 14.92 -15.17 -40.30
C VAL A 46 14.98 -16.46 -39.46
N HIS A 47 13.99 -16.67 -38.58
CA HIS A 47 13.88 -17.84 -37.71
C HIS A 47 12.53 -18.53 -37.88
N ASP A 48 12.55 -19.84 -38.20
CA ASP A 48 11.34 -20.65 -38.29
C ASP A 48 11.07 -21.37 -36.95
N LEU A 49 9.87 -21.13 -36.41
CA LEU A 49 9.38 -21.71 -35.15
C LEU A 49 8.14 -22.60 -35.37
N ASP A 50 7.86 -23.01 -36.61
CA ASP A 50 6.70 -23.85 -36.98
C ASP A 50 5.34 -23.22 -36.56
N ILE A 51 5.26 -21.89 -36.63
CA ILE A 51 4.03 -21.16 -36.31
C ILE A 51 3.04 -21.29 -37.47
N SER A 52 1.89 -21.90 -37.17
CA SER A 52 0.81 -22.07 -38.14
C SER A 52 0.02 -20.78 -38.33
N LYS A 53 -0.45 -20.52 -39.55
CA LYS A 53 -1.34 -19.38 -39.82
C LYS A 53 -2.74 -19.73 -39.33
N LEU A 54 -3.38 -18.78 -38.64
CA LEU A 54 -4.73 -18.95 -38.12
C LEU A 54 -5.77 -19.36 -39.18
N LYS A 55 -5.60 -18.87 -40.42
CA LYS A 55 -6.49 -19.21 -41.55
C LYS A 55 -6.41 -20.67 -41.99
N ASP A 56 -5.35 -21.39 -41.63
CA ASP A 56 -5.12 -22.78 -42.03
C ASP A 56 -5.64 -23.77 -40.94
N ILE A 57 -6.38 -23.25 -39.95
CA ILE A 57 -6.83 -23.98 -38.77
C ILE A 57 -8.36 -23.94 -38.68
N ASP A 58 -8.96 -25.12 -38.61
CA ASP A 58 -10.39 -25.28 -38.38
C ASP A 58 -10.71 -25.14 -36.88
N LEU A 59 -11.31 -24.00 -36.50
CA LEU A 59 -11.66 -23.69 -35.12
C LEU A 59 -12.61 -24.73 -34.49
N SER A 60 -13.42 -25.41 -35.29
CA SER A 60 -14.37 -26.43 -34.80
C SER A 60 -13.67 -27.70 -34.29
N GLN A 61 -12.44 -27.94 -34.72
CA GLN A 61 -11.64 -29.10 -34.32
C GLN A 61 -10.83 -28.83 -33.06
N ILE A 62 -10.85 -27.62 -32.50
CA ILE A 62 -10.09 -27.26 -31.29
C ILE A 62 -10.75 -27.91 -30.08
N THR A 63 -9.98 -28.69 -29.34
CA THR A 63 -10.41 -29.41 -28.12
C THR A 63 -9.81 -28.80 -26.87
N ARG A 64 -8.61 -28.19 -26.98
CA ARG A 64 -7.95 -27.47 -25.91
C ARG A 64 -7.30 -26.20 -26.45
N LEU A 65 -7.48 -25.10 -25.74
CA LEU A 65 -6.86 -23.81 -26.01
C LEU A 65 -5.93 -23.44 -24.84
N ILE A 66 -4.64 -23.31 -25.11
CA ILE A 66 -3.61 -22.94 -24.16
C ILE A 66 -3.24 -21.49 -24.44
N LEU A 67 -3.64 -20.60 -23.54
CA LEU A 67 -3.35 -19.18 -23.59
C LEU A 67 -2.10 -18.88 -22.78
N VAL A 68 -1.18 -18.12 -23.39
CA VAL A 68 0.01 -17.65 -22.72
C VAL A 68 0.09 -16.13 -22.81
N ASP A 69 0.48 -15.51 -21.70
CA ASP A 69 0.68 -14.07 -21.57
C ASP A 69 -0.59 -13.24 -21.85
N THR A 70 -1.75 -13.84 -21.60
CA THR A 70 -3.02 -13.15 -21.71
C THR A 70 -4.15 -13.87 -20.98
N GLN A 71 -4.96 -13.10 -20.28
CA GLN A 71 -6.25 -13.51 -19.71
C GLN A 71 -7.45 -12.88 -20.42
N GLU A 72 -7.22 -11.95 -21.35
CA GLU A 72 -8.29 -11.16 -21.95
C GLU A 72 -8.82 -11.79 -23.25
N PRO A 73 -10.10 -12.19 -23.31
CA PRO A 73 -10.67 -12.81 -24.51
C PRO A 73 -10.61 -11.91 -25.75
N ASP A 74 -10.66 -10.60 -25.57
CA ASP A 74 -10.61 -9.64 -26.68
C ASP A 74 -9.21 -9.54 -27.31
N ARG A 75 -8.16 -9.90 -26.55
CA ARG A 75 -6.79 -9.86 -27.05
C ARG A 75 -6.45 -11.04 -27.96
N ILE A 76 -7.29 -12.07 -28.10
CA ILE A 76 -6.96 -13.25 -28.93
C ILE A 76 -7.73 -13.34 -30.26
N GLY A 77 -8.43 -12.27 -30.65
CA GLY A 77 -9.10 -12.19 -31.95
C GLY A 77 -10.16 -13.27 -32.17
N THR A 78 -10.13 -13.94 -33.34
CA THR A 78 -11.15 -14.92 -33.73
C THR A 78 -11.16 -16.19 -32.85
N LEU A 79 -10.07 -16.47 -32.14
CA LEU A 79 -9.98 -17.58 -31.16
C LEU A 79 -10.90 -17.36 -29.95
N LYS A 80 -11.42 -16.14 -29.73
CA LYS A 80 -12.42 -15.84 -28.70
C LYS A 80 -13.65 -16.77 -28.80
N SER A 81 -14.07 -17.11 -30.02
CA SER A 81 -15.19 -18.04 -30.25
C SER A 81 -14.96 -19.43 -29.63
N CYS A 82 -13.70 -19.85 -29.49
CA CYS A 82 -13.34 -21.12 -28.84
C CYS A 82 -13.48 -21.03 -27.32
N ILE A 83 -13.21 -19.87 -26.72
CA ILE A 83 -13.45 -19.63 -25.30
C ILE A 83 -14.93 -19.73 -24.98
N GLU A 84 -15.81 -19.28 -25.87
CA GLU A 84 -17.27 -19.32 -25.67
C GLU A 84 -17.81 -20.76 -25.67
N ASN A 85 -17.20 -21.66 -26.45
CA ASN A 85 -17.60 -23.06 -26.53
C ASN A 85 -17.26 -23.86 -25.24
N PRO A 86 -18.26 -24.36 -24.49
CA PRO A 86 -18.02 -25.04 -23.21
C PRO A 86 -17.34 -26.43 -23.34
N THR A 87 -17.25 -26.99 -24.55
CA THR A 87 -16.54 -28.26 -24.77
C THR A 87 -15.04 -28.10 -24.96
N VAL A 88 -14.57 -26.87 -25.15
CA VAL A 88 -13.13 -26.56 -25.31
C VAL A 88 -12.52 -26.36 -23.93
N GLU A 89 -11.48 -27.14 -23.62
CA GLU A 89 -10.71 -26.96 -22.40
C GLU A 89 -9.80 -25.73 -22.54
N VAL A 90 -9.79 -24.84 -21.54
CA VAL A 90 -8.94 -23.63 -21.56
C VAL A 90 -7.88 -23.74 -20.47
N VAL A 91 -6.61 -23.55 -20.84
CA VAL A 91 -5.46 -23.48 -19.93
C VAL A 91 -4.83 -22.10 -20.08
N VAL A 92 -4.47 -21.44 -18.98
CA VAL A 92 -3.88 -20.09 -19.02
C VAL A 92 -2.58 -20.07 -18.22
N PHE A 93 -1.54 -19.49 -18.81
CA PHE A 93 -0.31 -19.07 -18.14
C PHE A 93 -0.18 -17.56 -18.28
N ASP A 94 -0.17 -16.83 -17.17
CA ASP A 94 -0.08 -15.37 -17.19
C ASP A 94 0.54 -14.86 -15.88
N HIS A 95 1.33 -13.80 -15.94
CA HIS A 95 1.93 -13.17 -14.77
C HIS A 95 1.12 -11.99 -14.19
N HIS A 96 0.01 -11.59 -14.84
CA HIS A 96 -0.86 -10.50 -14.40
C HIS A 96 -1.89 -10.97 -13.34
N PRO A 97 -1.83 -10.50 -12.08
CA PRO A 97 -2.67 -11.02 -11.00
C PRO A 97 -4.11 -10.46 -10.97
N GLU A 98 -4.49 -9.56 -11.88
CA GLU A 98 -5.87 -9.09 -12.02
C GLU A 98 -6.61 -9.91 -13.09
N PRO A 99 -7.45 -10.89 -12.71
CA PRO A 99 -8.28 -11.59 -13.67
C PRO A 99 -9.47 -10.74 -14.09
N ASP A 100 -9.72 -10.67 -15.39
CA ASP A 100 -11.07 -10.41 -15.86
C ASP A 100 -11.96 -11.61 -15.51
N SER A 101 -13.15 -11.35 -14.96
CA SER A 101 -14.07 -12.35 -14.39
C SER A 101 -14.59 -13.39 -15.40
N SER A 102 -14.31 -13.20 -16.69
CA SER A 102 -14.86 -13.95 -17.83
C SER A 102 -14.29 -15.37 -18.00
N LEU A 103 -13.08 -15.65 -17.50
CA LEU A 103 -12.44 -16.98 -17.58
C LEU A 103 -12.58 -17.82 -16.29
N ALA A 104 -13.14 -17.24 -15.23
CA ALA A 104 -13.26 -17.88 -13.92
C ALA A 104 -14.10 -19.17 -13.99
N GLY A 105 -13.51 -20.29 -13.60
CA GLY A 105 -14.17 -21.60 -13.55
C GLY A 105 -14.10 -22.45 -14.82
N ARG A 106 -13.53 -21.95 -15.93
CA ARG A 106 -13.31 -22.74 -17.17
C ARG A 106 -11.96 -23.45 -17.23
N SER A 107 -10.98 -23.01 -16.43
CA SER A 107 -9.65 -23.63 -16.41
C SER A 107 -9.48 -24.59 -15.24
N LYS A 108 -9.05 -25.82 -15.56
CA LYS A 108 -8.68 -26.84 -14.57
C LYS A 108 -7.19 -26.77 -14.18
N GLN A 109 -6.37 -26.01 -14.90
CA GLN A 109 -4.90 -26.08 -14.79
C GLN A 109 -4.18 -24.75 -15.02
N SER A 110 -4.85 -23.59 -14.89
CA SER A 110 -4.21 -22.28 -15.08
C SER A 110 -3.19 -21.98 -14.00
N VAL A 111 -2.06 -21.39 -14.41
CA VAL A 111 -1.02 -20.86 -13.53
C VAL A 111 -0.99 -19.36 -13.74
N ILE A 112 -1.51 -18.62 -12.75
CA ILE A 112 -1.48 -17.17 -12.72
C ILE A 112 -0.77 -16.74 -11.45
N GLU A 113 0.45 -16.22 -11.59
CA GLU A 113 1.32 -15.88 -10.48
C GLU A 113 2.10 -14.61 -10.80
N SER A 114 2.25 -13.70 -9.83
CA SER A 114 3.01 -12.47 -10.03
C SER A 114 4.52 -12.76 -10.10
N VAL A 115 5.08 -12.68 -11.31
CA VAL A 115 6.51 -12.81 -11.64
C VAL A 115 6.91 -11.80 -12.71
N GLY A 116 8.20 -11.66 -12.99
CA GLY A 116 8.70 -10.71 -13.97
C GLY A 116 8.23 -10.98 -15.40
N ALA A 117 8.07 -12.25 -15.80
CA ALA A 117 7.62 -12.64 -17.14
C ALA A 117 6.74 -13.90 -17.11
N THR A 118 5.76 -14.03 -18.00
CA THR A 118 5.00 -15.27 -18.18
C THR A 118 5.93 -16.44 -18.55
N THR A 119 6.98 -16.17 -19.33
CA THR A 119 8.00 -17.16 -19.69
C THR A 119 8.65 -17.82 -18.46
N THR A 120 8.81 -17.08 -17.35
CA THR A 120 9.35 -17.62 -16.08
C THR A 120 8.51 -18.77 -15.54
N LEU A 121 7.18 -18.64 -15.57
CA LEU A 121 6.28 -19.68 -15.08
C LEU A 121 6.43 -20.97 -15.87
N LEU A 122 6.60 -20.85 -17.19
CA LEU A 122 6.75 -21.99 -18.08
C LEU A 122 8.13 -22.65 -17.93
N ILE A 123 9.21 -21.87 -17.81
CA ILE A 123 10.57 -22.39 -17.54
C ILE A 123 10.59 -23.21 -16.24
N GLU A 124 9.92 -22.74 -15.19
CA GLU A 124 9.81 -23.50 -13.95
C GLU A 124 9.14 -24.86 -14.14
N GLN A 125 8.10 -24.93 -14.98
CA GLN A 125 7.45 -26.20 -15.31
C GLN A 125 8.39 -27.12 -16.09
N LEU A 126 9.14 -26.59 -17.06
CA LEU A 126 10.13 -27.36 -17.82
C LEU A 126 11.22 -27.92 -16.90
N ARG A 127 11.75 -27.09 -15.99
CA ARG A 127 12.75 -27.49 -15.00
C ARG A 127 12.21 -28.55 -14.04
N ARG A 128 11.02 -28.36 -13.48
CA ARG A 128 10.38 -29.34 -12.56
C ARG A 128 10.17 -30.69 -13.24
N ARG A 129 9.80 -30.70 -14.53
CA ARG A 129 9.56 -31.91 -15.32
C ARG A 129 10.81 -32.48 -16.01
N HIS A 130 11.97 -31.83 -15.84
CA HIS A 130 13.22 -32.22 -16.49
C HIS A 130 13.11 -32.31 -18.02
N ILE A 131 12.33 -31.42 -18.64
CA ILE A 131 12.17 -31.36 -20.09
C ILE A 131 13.40 -30.66 -20.69
N PRO A 132 14.10 -31.28 -21.66
CA PRO A 132 15.30 -30.70 -22.25
C PRO A 132 14.96 -29.49 -23.12
N VAL A 133 15.78 -28.45 -23.01
CA VAL A 133 15.70 -27.22 -23.80
C VAL A 133 16.97 -27.12 -24.65
N THR A 134 16.79 -26.93 -25.96
CA THR A 134 17.92 -26.72 -26.88
C THR A 134 18.50 -25.31 -26.73
N PRO A 135 19.75 -25.06 -27.12
CA PRO A 135 20.33 -23.71 -27.08
C PRO A 135 19.47 -22.65 -27.77
N PHE A 136 18.89 -22.97 -28.93
CA PHE A 136 18.04 -22.04 -29.67
C PHE A 136 16.70 -21.77 -28.97
N GLU A 137 16.03 -22.82 -28.47
CA GLU A 137 14.82 -22.65 -27.64
C GLU A 137 15.12 -21.82 -26.39
N ALA A 138 16.29 -22.03 -25.76
CA ALA A 138 16.73 -21.27 -24.60
C ALA A 138 16.96 -19.80 -24.94
N THR A 139 17.52 -19.49 -26.12
CA THR A 139 17.67 -18.12 -26.61
C THR A 139 16.32 -17.44 -26.83
N VAL A 140 15.34 -18.12 -27.42
CA VAL A 140 13.99 -17.56 -27.62
C VAL A 140 13.30 -17.30 -26.29
N MET A 141 13.41 -18.23 -25.34
CA MET A 141 12.91 -18.02 -23.97
C MET A 141 13.61 -16.87 -23.26
N ALA A 142 14.91 -16.67 -23.52
CA ALA A 142 15.68 -15.57 -22.95
C ALA A 142 15.25 -14.22 -23.52
N LEU A 143 14.85 -14.14 -24.80
CA LEU A 143 14.32 -12.90 -25.39
C LEU A 143 13.10 -12.39 -24.61
N GLY A 144 12.12 -13.25 -24.35
CA GLY A 144 10.92 -12.88 -23.58
C GLY A 144 11.24 -12.49 -22.14
N LEU A 145 12.07 -13.31 -21.46
CA LEU A 145 12.49 -13.03 -20.09
C LEU A 145 13.24 -11.69 -19.97
N TYR A 146 14.16 -11.39 -20.88
CA TYR A 146 14.97 -10.17 -20.83
C TYR A 146 14.18 -8.94 -21.28
N GLU A 147 13.24 -9.06 -22.21
CA GLU A 147 12.37 -7.93 -22.58
C GLU A 147 11.49 -7.52 -21.40
N GLU A 148 10.77 -8.48 -20.80
CA GLU A 148 9.74 -8.19 -19.79
C GLU A 148 10.33 -7.77 -18.43
N THR A 149 11.55 -8.21 -18.12
CA THR A 149 12.26 -7.81 -16.90
C THR A 149 13.15 -6.58 -17.09
N GLY A 150 13.23 -6.03 -18.31
CA GLY A 150 14.16 -4.95 -18.64
C GLY A 150 15.62 -5.36 -18.44
N SER A 151 15.98 -6.59 -18.81
CA SER A 151 17.26 -7.21 -18.48
C SER A 151 17.51 -7.25 -16.96
N PHE A 152 16.49 -7.66 -16.21
CA PHE A 152 16.47 -7.78 -14.75
C PHE A 152 16.57 -6.48 -13.94
N VAL A 153 16.31 -5.32 -14.55
CA VAL A 153 16.38 -4.02 -13.85
C VAL A 153 15.02 -3.49 -13.41
N PHE A 154 13.93 -4.00 -13.98
CA PHE A 154 12.59 -3.53 -13.64
C PHE A 154 12.17 -3.98 -12.23
N ALA A 155 11.36 -3.15 -11.56
CA ALA A 155 10.91 -3.41 -10.20
C ALA A 155 9.97 -4.64 -10.09
N SER A 156 9.36 -5.06 -11.20
CA SER A 156 8.58 -6.30 -11.33
C SER A 156 9.45 -7.56 -11.32
N THR A 157 10.77 -7.44 -11.57
CA THR A 157 11.69 -8.58 -11.61
C THR A 157 11.77 -9.25 -10.24
N THR A 158 11.56 -10.56 -10.22
CA THR A 158 11.64 -11.39 -9.02
C THR A 158 12.87 -12.29 -9.05
N SER A 159 13.21 -12.88 -7.90
CA SER A 159 14.25 -13.90 -7.82
C SER A 159 14.03 -15.12 -8.73
N ARG A 160 12.77 -15.44 -9.05
CA ARG A 160 12.41 -16.57 -9.93
C ARG A 160 12.85 -16.31 -11.37
N ASP A 161 12.80 -15.06 -11.80
CA ASP A 161 13.27 -14.64 -13.12
C ASP A 161 14.78 -14.83 -13.25
N PHE A 162 15.56 -14.56 -12.20
CA PHE A 162 16.99 -14.85 -12.18
C PHE A 162 17.29 -16.35 -12.24
N GLU A 163 16.52 -17.18 -11.53
CA GLU A 163 16.68 -18.64 -11.61
C GLU A 163 16.33 -19.18 -13.00
N ALA A 164 15.29 -18.64 -13.62
CA ALA A 164 14.92 -18.96 -15.00
C ALA A 164 16.04 -18.54 -15.95
N GLY A 165 16.58 -17.33 -15.83
CA GLY A 165 17.71 -16.85 -16.62
C GLY A 165 18.96 -17.71 -16.46
N ALA A 166 19.27 -18.13 -15.23
CA ALA A 166 20.39 -19.04 -14.97
C ALA A 166 20.20 -20.41 -15.64
N PHE A 167 18.98 -20.95 -15.63
CA PHE A 167 18.64 -22.19 -16.33
C PHE A 167 18.82 -22.05 -17.85
N LEU A 168 18.35 -20.95 -18.45
CA LEU A 168 18.48 -20.70 -19.88
C LEU A 168 19.95 -20.53 -20.30
N ALA A 169 20.74 -19.78 -19.51
CA ALA A 169 22.16 -19.64 -19.74
C ALA A 169 22.89 -20.99 -19.66
N ALA A 170 22.54 -21.83 -18.68
CA ALA A 170 23.09 -23.19 -18.57
C ALA A 170 22.67 -24.10 -19.74
N ALA A 171 21.48 -23.89 -20.31
CA ALA A 171 21.00 -24.59 -21.50
C ALA A 171 21.64 -24.07 -22.81
N GLY A 172 22.48 -23.04 -22.75
CA GLY A 172 23.23 -22.51 -23.88
C GLY A 172 22.54 -21.35 -24.62
N ALA A 173 21.66 -20.59 -23.96
CA ALA A 173 21.08 -19.38 -24.54
C ALA A 173 22.16 -18.40 -25.01
N ASP A 174 22.03 -17.90 -26.23
CA ASP A 174 22.91 -16.90 -26.82
C ASP A 174 22.49 -15.50 -26.38
N LEU A 175 23.07 -15.03 -25.28
CA LEU A 175 22.76 -13.71 -24.73
C LEU A 175 23.24 -12.55 -25.62
N ASN A 176 24.17 -12.78 -26.56
CA ASN A 176 24.54 -11.73 -27.51
C ASN A 176 23.41 -11.53 -28.53
N LEU A 177 22.83 -12.61 -29.05
CA LEU A 177 21.65 -12.52 -29.90
C LEU A 177 20.48 -11.86 -29.16
N VAL A 178 20.28 -12.19 -27.88
CA VAL A 178 19.27 -11.52 -27.04
C VAL A 178 19.53 -10.01 -26.97
N ALA A 179 20.76 -9.62 -26.62
CA ALA A 179 21.13 -8.21 -26.51
C ALA A 179 20.96 -7.46 -27.84
N ASP A 180 21.44 -8.03 -28.95
CA ASP A 180 21.36 -7.42 -30.28
C ASP A 180 19.91 -7.29 -30.77
N THR A 181 19.06 -8.26 -30.44
CA THR A 181 17.63 -8.24 -30.83
C THR A 181 16.83 -7.22 -30.03
N LEU A 182 17.12 -7.08 -28.73
CA LEU A 182 16.43 -6.12 -27.85
C LEU A 182 17.02 -4.70 -27.94
N LEU A 183 18.24 -4.56 -28.47
CA LEU A 183 18.86 -3.26 -28.67
C LEU A 183 18.05 -2.44 -29.68
N ARG A 184 17.46 -1.35 -29.19
CA ARG A 184 16.84 -0.33 -30.04
C ARG A 184 17.80 0.86 -30.14
N PRO A 185 18.70 0.90 -31.14
CA PRO A 185 19.56 2.05 -31.34
C PRO A 185 18.71 3.29 -31.63
N LEU A 186 19.11 4.43 -31.07
CA LEU A 186 18.52 5.70 -31.46
C LEU A 186 19.00 6.03 -32.87
N ASP A 187 18.07 6.24 -33.79
CA ASP A 187 18.40 6.78 -35.11
C ASP A 187 18.77 8.27 -35.02
N ALA A 188 19.26 8.84 -36.12
CA ALA A 188 19.70 10.23 -36.15
C ALA A 188 18.59 11.21 -35.75
N ASP A 189 17.35 10.92 -36.15
CA ASP A 189 16.17 11.75 -35.84
C ASP A 189 15.84 11.70 -34.34
N ALA A 190 15.91 10.51 -33.73
CA ALA A 190 15.70 10.31 -32.29
C ALA A 190 16.80 10.95 -31.44
N ILE A 191 18.06 10.91 -31.90
CA ILE A 191 19.18 11.61 -31.24
C ILE A 191 18.98 13.12 -31.32
N ALA A 192 18.60 13.65 -32.48
CA ALA A 192 18.30 15.08 -32.64
C ALA A 192 17.17 15.52 -31.71
N LEU A 193 16.08 14.75 -31.67
CA LEU A 193 14.95 15.01 -30.77
C LEU A 193 15.36 14.96 -29.29
N LEU A 194 16.20 14.00 -28.90
CA LEU A 194 16.70 13.91 -27.53
C LEU A 194 17.55 15.15 -27.19
N ASN A 195 18.41 15.59 -28.09
CA ASN A 195 19.22 16.79 -27.90
C ASN A 195 18.34 18.04 -27.74
N ASP A 196 17.32 18.20 -28.59
CA ASP A 196 16.36 19.30 -28.49
C ASP A 196 15.67 19.32 -27.13
N PHE A 197 15.23 18.16 -26.63
CA PHE A 197 14.61 18.09 -25.30
C PHE A 197 15.59 18.47 -24.19
N LEU A 198 16.86 18.08 -24.29
CA LEU A 198 17.86 18.44 -23.30
C LEU A 198 18.13 19.95 -23.28
N GLU A 199 18.20 20.58 -24.46
CA GLU A 199 18.40 22.03 -24.59
C GLU A 199 17.17 22.84 -24.19
N HIS A 200 15.96 22.35 -24.48
CA HIS A 200 14.69 23.05 -24.28
C HIS A 200 13.83 22.41 -23.19
N SER A 201 14.45 22.10 -22.05
CA SER A 201 13.77 21.59 -20.87
C SER A 201 13.85 22.51 -19.67
N ASP A 202 12.79 22.48 -18.85
CA ASP A 202 12.72 23.09 -17.54
C ASP A 202 12.41 22.02 -16.50
N VAL A 203 12.97 22.16 -15.30
CA VAL A 203 12.73 21.25 -14.18
C VAL A 203 11.85 21.93 -13.14
N TYR A 204 10.76 21.25 -12.77
CA TYR A 204 9.83 21.63 -11.73
C TYR A 204 9.89 20.62 -10.58
N TYR A 205 9.51 21.06 -9.38
CA TYR A 205 9.42 20.20 -8.21
C TYR A 205 7.97 20.14 -7.72
N LEU A 206 7.40 18.93 -7.66
CA LEU A 206 6.05 18.66 -7.16
C LEU A 206 6.16 17.78 -5.92
N GLU A 207 5.81 18.31 -4.75
CA GLU A 207 5.94 17.58 -3.48
C GLU A 207 7.35 16.96 -3.30
N GLY A 208 8.39 17.70 -3.70
CA GLY A 208 9.79 17.24 -3.65
C GLY A 208 10.22 16.30 -4.79
N ARG A 209 9.32 15.95 -5.73
CA ARG A 209 9.60 15.08 -6.88
C ARG A 209 9.97 15.91 -8.12
N LYS A 210 10.98 15.45 -8.86
CA LYS A 210 11.55 16.17 -10.01
C LYS A 210 10.73 15.88 -11.28
N VAL A 211 10.11 16.89 -11.85
CA VAL A 211 9.33 16.80 -13.10
C VAL A 211 10.00 17.63 -14.19
N LEU A 212 10.35 16.97 -15.29
CA LEU A 212 10.96 17.63 -16.45
C LEU A 212 9.89 17.97 -17.48
N VAL A 213 9.84 19.22 -17.94
CA VAL A 213 8.98 19.64 -19.04
C VAL A 213 9.84 20.08 -20.21
N ALA A 214 9.67 19.47 -21.38
CA ALA A 214 10.46 19.80 -22.56
C ALA A 214 9.59 20.07 -23.80
N THR A 215 10.15 20.80 -24.76
CA THR A 215 9.49 21.08 -26.04
C THR A 215 10.43 20.84 -27.21
N SER A 216 9.92 20.35 -28.34
CA SER A 216 10.67 20.25 -29.59
C SER A 216 9.75 20.38 -30.80
N THR A 217 10.30 20.71 -31.96
CA THR A 217 9.59 20.73 -33.25
C THR A 217 10.24 19.73 -34.19
N ILE A 218 9.45 18.86 -34.81
CA ILE A 218 9.95 17.87 -35.75
C ILE A 218 9.22 17.98 -37.08
N ASP A 219 9.98 18.12 -38.17
CA ASP A 219 9.43 18.19 -39.52
C ASP A 219 9.06 16.81 -40.09
N ARG A 220 9.81 15.75 -39.73
CA ARG A 220 9.53 14.35 -40.07
C ARG A 220 10.16 13.43 -39.02
N CYS A 221 9.35 12.78 -38.18
CA CYS A 221 9.85 11.71 -37.31
C CYS A 221 9.55 10.37 -37.99
N ARG A 222 10.57 9.58 -38.33
CA ARG A 222 10.37 8.19 -38.78
C ARG A 222 10.14 7.22 -37.61
N GLY A 223 10.60 7.57 -36.39
CA GLY A 223 10.43 6.78 -35.17
C GLY A 223 9.32 7.28 -34.22
N GLU A 224 9.05 6.53 -33.15
CA GLU A 224 8.08 6.91 -32.11
C GLU A 224 8.68 7.86 -31.07
N ALA A 225 8.19 9.10 -31.00
CA ALA A 225 8.63 10.11 -30.02
C ALA A 225 8.51 9.62 -28.56
N ALA A 226 7.58 8.71 -28.26
CA ALA A 226 7.38 8.16 -26.92
C ALA A 226 8.62 7.38 -26.40
N GLY A 227 9.36 6.70 -27.29
CA GLY A 227 10.59 5.99 -26.91
C GLY A 227 11.70 6.95 -26.47
N VAL A 228 11.82 8.09 -27.15
CA VAL A 228 12.79 9.15 -26.82
C VAL A 228 12.47 9.79 -25.48
N VAL A 229 11.18 10.02 -25.20
CA VAL A 229 10.71 10.57 -23.90
C VAL A 229 11.04 9.64 -22.74
N HIS A 230 10.91 8.33 -22.94
CA HIS A 230 11.31 7.36 -21.93
C HIS A 230 12.83 7.42 -21.65
N ARG A 231 13.66 7.46 -22.70
CA ARG A 231 15.12 7.62 -22.56
C ARG A 231 15.50 8.93 -21.87
N LEU A 232 14.82 10.02 -22.17
CA LEU A 232 15.03 11.31 -21.50
C LEU A 232 14.77 11.21 -19.99
N ALA A 233 13.71 10.52 -19.58
CA ALA A 233 13.40 10.31 -18.17
C ALA A 233 14.48 9.52 -17.43
N GLU A 234 15.01 8.47 -18.08
CA GLU A 234 16.12 7.67 -17.56
C GLU A 234 17.39 8.52 -17.41
N LEU A 235 17.78 9.22 -18.48
CA LEU A 235 19.02 10.00 -18.56
C LEU A 235 19.05 11.16 -17.54
N GLN A 236 17.92 11.87 -17.38
CA GLN A 236 17.82 13.04 -16.48
C GLN A 236 17.49 12.67 -15.04
N ALA A 237 17.30 11.37 -14.77
CA ALA A 237 16.93 10.81 -13.48
C ALA A 237 15.74 11.53 -12.82
N VAL A 238 14.72 11.86 -13.61
CA VAL A 238 13.50 12.57 -13.15
C VAL A 238 12.42 11.58 -12.72
N ASP A 239 11.51 12.02 -11.85
CA ASP A 239 10.37 11.22 -11.39
C ASP A 239 9.26 11.17 -12.44
N ALA A 240 9.06 12.28 -13.17
CA ALA A 240 8.20 12.34 -14.33
C ALA A 240 8.75 13.27 -15.42
N VAL A 241 8.30 13.06 -16.64
CA VAL A 241 8.58 13.90 -17.80
C VAL A 241 7.31 14.14 -18.59
N VAL A 242 7.11 15.38 -19.01
CA VAL A 242 6.04 15.78 -19.93
C VAL A 242 6.68 16.55 -21.08
N VAL A 243 6.53 16.05 -22.30
CA VAL A 243 7.02 16.75 -23.49
C VAL A 243 5.87 17.23 -24.35
N ALA A 244 6.07 18.34 -25.06
CA ALA A 244 5.21 18.77 -26.15
C ALA A 244 6.03 18.84 -27.45
N VAL A 245 5.59 18.10 -28.47
CA VAL A 245 6.27 17.98 -29.75
C VAL A 245 5.38 18.54 -30.85
N MET A 246 5.85 19.54 -31.59
CA MET A 246 5.15 20.04 -32.77
C MET A 246 5.39 19.10 -33.95
N MET A 247 4.32 18.64 -34.57
CA MET A 247 4.33 17.78 -35.75
C MET A 247 3.42 18.42 -36.80
N ALA A 248 4.00 19.13 -37.77
CA ALA A 248 3.27 19.87 -38.80
C ALA A 248 2.21 20.85 -38.22
N ASP A 249 0.93 20.48 -38.21
CA ASP A 249 -0.21 21.32 -37.81
C ASP A 249 -0.76 21.02 -36.40
N ARG A 250 -0.10 20.12 -35.66
CA ARG A 250 -0.56 19.63 -34.35
C ARG A 250 0.58 19.48 -33.35
N VAL A 251 0.26 19.64 -32.08
CA VAL A 251 1.16 19.40 -30.96
C VAL A 251 0.79 18.08 -30.29
N GLN A 252 1.75 17.18 -30.15
CA GLN A 252 1.59 15.96 -29.37
C GLN A 252 2.16 16.18 -27.98
N VAL A 253 1.34 15.96 -26.94
CA VAL A 253 1.77 15.98 -25.54
C VAL A 253 1.99 14.54 -25.10
N ILE A 254 3.16 14.22 -24.56
CA ILE A 254 3.51 12.87 -24.12
C ILE A 254 4.02 12.94 -22.69
N GLY A 255 3.40 12.15 -21.81
CA GLY A 255 3.76 12.04 -20.41
C GLY A 255 4.30 10.66 -20.06
N ARG A 256 5.36 10.63 -19.26
CA ARG A 256 5.88 9.42 -18.60
C ARG A 256 6.18 9.72 -17.14
N SER A 257 5.80 8.82 -16.25
CA SER A 257 6.18 8.87 -14.84
C SER A 257 6.78 7.54 -14.42
N ARG A 258 7.77 7.59 -13.54
CA ARG A 258 8.37 6.40 -12.92
C ARG A 258 7.43 5.71 -11.95
N LYS A 259 6.49 6.47 -11.38
CA LYS A 259 5.56 5.99 -10.37
C LYS A 259 4.20 6.72 -10.46
N PRO A 260 3.08 6.12 -10.05
CA PRO A 260 1.76 6.68 -10.27
C PRO A 260 1.42 7.91 -9.43
N GLU A 261 2.25 8.31 -8.46
CA GLU A 261 2.01 9.49 -7.61
C GLU A 261 2.08 10.80 -8.41
N ILE A 262 2.78 10.81 -9.55
CA ILE A 262 2.66 11.88 -10.56
C ILE A 262 1.83 11.35 -11.72
N ASP A 263 0.51 11.58 -11.65
CA ASP A 263 -0.45 11.12 -12.66
C ASP A 263 -0.34 11.96 -13.94
N VAL A 264 0.38 11.43 -14.94
CA VAL A 264 0.50 12.09 -16.26
C VAL A 264 -0.74 11.93 -17.13
N SER A 265 -1.65 11.00 -16.79
CA SER A 265 -2.93 10.84 -17.50
C SER A 265 -3.88 11.99 -17.23
N TRP A 266 -3.82 12.59 -16.04
CA TRP A 266 -4.58 13.79 -15.72
C TRP A 266 -4.15 14.95 -16.62
N ILE A 267 -2.84 15.18 -16.77
CA ILE A 267 -2.30 16.20 -17.67
C ILE A 267 -2.77 15.96 -19.11
N ALA A 268 -2.69 14.72 -19.60
CA ALA A 268 -3.15 14.39 -20.94
C ALA A 268 -4.66 14.64 -21.14
N ARG A 269 -5.50 14.34 -20.15
CA ARG A 269 -6.96 14.57 -20.19
C ARG A 269 -7.31 16.06 -20.32
N GLU A 270 -6.54 16.95 -19.69
CA GLU A 270 -6.70 18.40 -19.83
C GLU A 270 -6.43 18.91 -21.26
N PHE A 271 -5.76 18.10 -22.08
CA PHE A 271 -5.54 18.32 -23.52
C PHE A 271 -6.44 17.45 -24.42
N GLY A 272 -7.45 16.77 -23.86
CA GLY A 272 -8.36 15.89 -24.61
C GLY A 272 -7.76 14.54 -24.98
N GLY A 273 -6.66 14.13 -24.33
CA GLY A 273 -6.03 12.83 -24.48
C GLY A 273 -6.41 11.82 -23.40
N GLY A 274 -5.58 10.80 -23.23
CA GLY A 274 -5.80 9.71 -22.27
C GLY A 274 -4.57 8.84 -22.05
N GLY A 275 -4.73 7.80 -21.24
CA GLY A 275 -3.68 6.85 -20.87
C GLY A 275 -3.75 6.45 -19.40
N HIS A 276 -2.63 5.97 -18.87
CA HIS A 276 -2.47 5.54 -17.49
C HIS A 276 -1.62 6.55 -16.69
N ALA A 277 -1.66 6.45 -15.36
CA ALA A 277 -0.94 7.36 -14.46
C ALA A 277 0.57 7.45 -14.73
N VAL A 278 1.17 6.38 -15.28
CA VAL A 278 2.60 6.31 -15.62
C VAL A 278 2.92 6.64 -17.08
N ALA A 279 1.91 6.66 -17.95
CA ALA A 279 2.09 6.72 -19.39
C ALA A 279 0.83 7.24 -20.08
N ALA A 280 0.88 8.45 -20.64
CA ALA A 280 -0.27 9.06 -21.30
C ALA A 280 0.13 9.95 -22.48
N ALA A 281 -0.80 10.23 -23.38
CA ALA A 281 -0.59 11.11 -24.51
C ALA A 281 -1.86 11.88 -24.90
N ALA A 282 -1.67 13.04 -25.51
CA ALA A 282 -2.74 13.85 -26.09
C ALA A 282 -2.28 14.47 -27.42
N THR A 283 -3.24 14.79 -28.29
CA THR A 283 -2.98 15.52 -29.55
C THR A 283 -3.81 16.79 -29.58
N VAL A 284 -3.13 17.92 -29.68
CA VAL A 284 -3.72 19.25 -29.67
C VAL A 284 -3.60 19.86 -31.06
N LYS A 285 -4.71 20.29 -31.65
CA LYS A 285 -4.73 20.96 -32.96
C LYS A 285 -4.87 22.47 -32.81
N GLY A 286 -4.19 23.23 -33.67
CA GLY A 286 -4.36 24.69 -33.75
C GLY A 286 -3.79 25.49 -32.57
N GLN A 287 -2.92 24.90 -31.74
CA GLN A 287 -2.21 25.60 -30.68
C GLN A 287 -0.70 25.60 -30.93
N THR A 288 -0.01 26.62 -30.45
CA THR A 288 1.46 26.73 -30.51
C THR A 288 2.11 25.90 -29.41
N LEU A 289 3.38 25.51 -29.59
CA LEU A 289 4.16 24.84 -28.54
C LEU A 289 4.20 25.64 -27.24
N THR A 290 4.38 26.95 -27.35
CA THR A 290 4.44 27.85 -26.19
C THR A 290 3.15 27.79 -25.39
N ALA A 291 1.98 27.88 -26.05
CA ALA A 291 0.69 27.83 -25.37
C ALA A 291 0.47 26.48 -24.66
N VAL A 292 0.87 25.38 -25.31
CA VAL A 292 0.79 24.04 -24.70
C VAL A 292 1.74 23.92 -23.51
N LYS A 293 2.99 24.38 -23.63
CA LYS A 293 3.98 24.39 -22.55
C LYS A 293 3.48 25.20 -21.36
N GLU A 294 2.99 26.43 -21.58
CA GLU A 294 2.44 27.28 -20.54
C GLU A 294 1.27 26.60 -19.80
N LYS A 295 0.38 25.94 -20.54
CA LYS A 295 -0.72 25.18 -19.93
C LYS A 295 -0.21 23.98 -19.12
N VAL A 296 0.80 23.24 -19.60
CA VAL A 296 1.44 22.17 -18.81
C VAL A 296 2.01 22.74 -17.51
N VAL A 297 2.76 23.84 -17.58
CA VAL A 297 3.35 24.49 -16.40
C VAL A 297 2.27 25.00 -15.45
N GLN A 298 1.17 25.53 -15.96
CA GLN A 298 0.03 25.97 -15.14
C GLN A 298 -0.63 24.78 -14.42
N LEU A 299 -0.78 23.64 -15.09
CA LEU A 299 -1.29 22.42 -14.47
C LEU A 299 -0.37 21.96 -13.35
N LEU A 300 0.95 21.94 -13.58
CA LEU A 300 1.92 21.51 -12.58
C LEU A 300 2.02 22.47 -11.39
N THR A 301 1.88 23.77 -11.59
CA THR A 301 2.12 24.77 -10.53
C THR A 301 0.87 25.24 -9.80
N SER A 302 -0.26 25.38 -10.50
CA SER A 302 -1.44 26.09 -9.98
C SER A 302 -2.68 25.20 -9.83
N GLN A 303 -2.78 24.12 -10.61
CA GLN A 303 -3.93 23.21 -10.59
C GLN A 303 -3.59 21.82 -10.07
N TYR A 304 -2.33 21.63 -9.65
CA TYR A 304 -1.88 20.39 -9.06
C TYR A 304 -2.69 20.10 -7.80
N ARG A 305 -3.28 18.90 -7.74
CA ARG A 305 -4.01 18.43 -6.56
C ARG A 305 -3.01 17.75 -5.63
N PRO A 306 -2.80 18.25 -4.40
CA PRO A 306 -1.93 17.60 -3.44
C PRO A 306 -2.36 16.15 -3.21
N THR A 307 -1.40 15.25 -3.06
CA THR A 307 -1.66 13.83 -2.82
C THR A 307 -2.24 13.61 -1.42
N LEU A 308 -1.88 14.47 -0.46
CA LEU A 308 -2.28 14.42 0.94
C LEU A 308 -2.55 15.83 1.48
N LEU A 309 -3.67 15.99 2.20
CA LEU A 309 -4.00 17.19 2.96
C LEU A 309 -3.75 16.98 4.46
N ALA A 310 -3.67 18.07 5.22
CA ALA A 310 -3.48 18.03 6.67
C ALA A 310 -4.54 17.16 7.36
N GLN A 311 -5.81 17.27 6.94
CA GLN A 311 -6.91 16.48 7.50
C GLN A 311 -6.78 14.97 7.29
N ASP A 312 -6.05 14.53 6.27
CA ASP A 312 -5.86 13.11 5.95
C ASP A 312 -4.81 12.45 6.85
N VAL A 313 -3.98 13.27 7.52
CA VAL A 313 -2.84 12.83 8.33
C VAL A 313 -2.99 13.20 9.81
N MET A 314 -3.69 14.30 10.12
CA MET A 314 -3.77 14.83 11.48
C MET A 314 -4.35 13.83 12.50
N THR A 315 -3.86 13.91 13.74
CA THR A 315 -4.41 13.17 14.86
C THR A 315 -5.59 13.92 15.48
N THR A 316 -6.71 13.22 15.65
CA THR A 316 -7.91 13.63 16.39
C THR A 316 -8.38 12.48 17.30
N PRO A 317 -9.14 12.75 18.38
CA PRO A 317 -9.39 14.05 19.01
C PRO A 317 -8.15 14.58 19.76
N ILE A 318 -8.04 15.91 19.83
CA ILE A 318 -6.96 16.61 20.53
C ILE A 318 -7.23 16.72 22.04
N LYS A 319 -6.16 16.76 22.84
CA LYS A 319 -6.23 17.15 24.25
C LYS A 319 -5.54 18.49 24.39
N ALA A 320 -6.20 19.44 25.04
CA ALA A 320 -5.70 20.79 25.29
C ALA A 320 -5.79 21.12 26.78
N ILE A 321 -5.15 22.22 27.18
CA ILE A 321 -5.24 22.78 28.54
C ILE A 321 -5.62 24.26 28.47
N GLU A 322 -6.22 24.76 29.54
CA GLU A 322 -6.58 26.17 29.64
C GLU A 322 -5.35 27.04 29.96
N VAL A 323 -5.40 28.30 29.54
CA VAL A 323 -4.32 29.29 29.72
C VAL A 323 -3.86 29.49 31.16
N GLU A 324 -4.76 29.36 32.13
CA GLU A 324 -4.46 29.53 33.57
C GLU A 324 -4.03 28.22 34.27
N THR A 325 -3.95 27.10 33.54
CA THR A 325 -3.51 25.81 34.10
C THR A 325 -2.12 25.97 34.72
N SER A 326 -1.92 25.45 35.94
CA SER A 326 -0.61 25.55 36.60
C SER A 326 0.44 24.66 35.91
N VAL A 327 1.73 25.03 36.00
CA VAL A 327 2.84 24.23 35.48
C VAL A 327 2.85 22.80 36.06
N THR A 328 2.55 22.67 37.36
CA THR A 328 2.49 21.35 38.04
C THR A 328 1.40 20.48 37.45
N GLU A 329 0.20 21.04 37.32
CA GLU A 329 -0.94 20.32 36.75
C GLU A 329 -0.72 19.97 35.28
N ALA A 330 -0.17 20.90 34.47
CA ALA A 330 0.19 20.63 33.09
C ALA A 330 1.20 19.46 32.99
N GLY A 331 2.20 19.40 33.88
CA GLY A 331 3.16 18.29 33.94
C GLY A 331 2.53 16.96 34.32
N GLN A 332 1.59 16.96 35.26
CA GLN A 332 0.81 15.78 35.63
C GLN A 332 -0.06 15.31 34.46
N ARG A 333 -0.79 16.21 33.79
CA ARG A 333 -1.60 15.91 32.60
C ARG A 333 -0.76 15.40 31.43
N MET A 334 0.43 15.96 31.19
CA MET A 334 1.37 15.47 30.15
C MET A 334 1.80 14.03 30.44
N THR A 335 2.03 13.71 31.71
CA THR A 335 2.39 12.36 32.16
C THR A 335 1.22 11.41 32.00
N ALA A 336 0.04 11.80 32.47
CA ALA A 336 -1.19 11.02 32.33
C ALA A 336 -1.50 10.71 30.87
N TYR A 337 -1.50 11.72 29.98
CA TYR A 337 -1.88 11.55 28.58
C TYR A 337 -0.74 11.05 27.67
N GLY A 338 0.47 10.88 28.19
CA GLY A 338 1.66 10.54 27.39
C GLY A 338 2.02 11.59 26.33
N LEU A 339 1.67 12.86 26.57
CA LEU A 339 1.86 13.95 25.62
C LEU A 339 3.13 14.74 25.93
N ASN A 340 3.83 15.14 24.88
CA ASN A 340 5.03 15.98 25.00
C ASN A 340 4.76 17.46 24.71
N VAL A 341 3.59 17.78 24.16
CA VAL A 341 3.16 19.14 23.85
C VAL A 341 1.65 19.22 24.09
N PHE A 342 1.20 20.31 24.70
CA PHE A 342 -0.20 20.68 24.76
C PHE A 342 -0.47 21.93 23.94
N PRO A 343 -1.55 21.96 23.14
CA PRO A 343 -2.18 23.20 22.73
C PRO A 343 -2.88 23.84 23.92
N ILE A 344 -2.86 25.17 23.95
CA ILE A 344 -3.42 26.00 25.01
C ILE A 344 -4.60 26.78 24.46
N LEU A 345 -5.69 26.78 25.23
CA LEU A 345 -6.93 27.45 24.89
C LEU A 345 -7.20 28.63 25.84
N ASP A 346 -7.84 29.66 25.30
CA ASP A 346 -8.44 30.72 26.11
C ASP A 346 -9.82 30.31 26.67
N GLU A 347 -10.44 31.20 27.45
CA GLU A 347 -11.77 31.00 28.05
C GLU A 347 -12.91 30.80 27.02
N LYS A 348 -12.65 31.03 25.73
CA LYS A 348 -13.61 30.89 24.62
C LYS A 348 -13.29 29.69 23.72
N ASP A 349 -12.47 28.75 24.19
CA ASP A 349 -11.97 27.58 23.44
C ASP A 349 -11.17 27.94 22.18
N ARG A 350 -10.56 29.14 22.12
CA ARG A 350 -9.72 29.54 20.99
C ARG A 350 -8.27 29.15 21.26
N TYR A 351 -7.60 28.65 20.23
CA TYR A 351 -6.19 28.33 20.27
C TYR A 351 -5.35 29.61 20.44
N ILE A 352 -4.45 29.62 21.43
CA ILE A 352 -3.58 30.77 21.71
C ILE A 352 -2.08 30.44 21.76
N GLY A 353 -1.71 29.15 21.80
CA GLY A 353 -0.30 28.75 21.85
C GLY A 353 -0.10 27.28 22.19
N ILE A 354 1.15 26.90 22.40
CA ILE A 354 1.54 25.55 22.84
C ILE A 354 2.48 25.61 24.04
N VAL A 355 2.51 24.55 24.84
CA VAL A 355 3.53 24.33 25.87
C VAL A 355 4.14 22.94 25.73
N SER A 356 5.47 22.87 25.77
CA SER A 356 6.21 21.62 25.64
C SER A 356 6.56 21.01 27.00
N ARG A 357 6.74 19.68 27.04
CA ARG A 357 7.22 18.95 28.23
C ARG A 357 8.59 19.45 28.70
N GLU A 358 9.43 19.87 27.77
CA GLU A 358 10.73 20.47 28.11
C GLU A 358 10.54 21.78 28.89
N SER A 359 9.66 22.68 28.42
CA SER A 359 9.34 23.94 29.11
C SER A 359 8.78 23.69 30.51
N ILE A 360 7.85 22.72 30.64
CA ILE A 360 7.26 22.34 31.93
C ILE A 360 8.33 21.78 32.88
N GLN A 361 9.18 20.85 32.42
CA GLN A 361 10.21 20.26 33.27
C GLN A 361 11.24 21.28 33.74
N LYS A 362 11.65 22.23 32.86
CA LYS A 362 12.53 23.34 33.25
C LYS A 362 11.86 24.22 34.31
N ALA A 363 10.61 24.59 34.13
CA ALA A 363 9.86 25.38 35.10
C ALA A 363 9.72 24.65 36.46
N LEU A 364 9.42 23.35 36.46
CA LEU A 364 9.36 22.54 37.68
C LEU A 364 10.73 22.43 38.38
N PHE A 365 11.81 22.27 37.63
CA PHE A 365 13.18 22.27 38.17
C PHE A 365 13.51 23.59 38.88
N HIS A 366 13.06 24.72 38.34
CA HIS A 366 13.18 26.04 38.95
C HIS A 366 12.13 26.34 40.04
N ARG A 367 11.36 25.32 40.48
CA ARG A 367 10.31 25.44 41.51
C ARG A 367 9.17 26.39 41.14
N LEU A 368 8.92 26.59 39.85
CA LEU A 368 7.87 27.48 39.32
C LEU A 368 6.52 26.75 39.12
N GLY A 369 6.28 25.68 39.88
CA GLY A 369 5.12 24.80 39.69
C GLY A 369 3.75 25.46 39.86
N LYS A 370 3.68 26.60 40.58
CA LYS A 370 2.45 27.39 40.77
C LYS A 370 2.20 28.42 39.68
N MET A 371 3.17 28.70 38.81
CA MET A 371 2.98 29.63 37.69
C MET A 371 1.96 29.05 36.69
N ALA A 372 1.29 29.93 35.96
CA ALA A 372 0.37 29.55 34.89
C ALA A 372 1.17 29.21 33.62
N VAL A 373 0.63 28.31 32.79
CA VAL A 373 1.25 27.95 31.51
C VAL A 373 1.34 29.13 30.55
N ARG A 374 0.47 30.14 30.66
CA ARG A 374 0.54 31.39 29.87
C ARG A 374 1.88 32.11 29.94
N ASP A 375 2.58 31.99 31.06
CA ASP A 375 3.84 32.72 31.31
C ASP A 375 5.06 32.00 30.66
N ILE A 376 4.87 30.77 30.17
CA ILE A 376 5.93 29.94 29.59
C ILE A 376 5.55 29.32 28.23
N MET A 377 4.37 29.64 27.72
CA MET A 377 3.88 29.12 26.45
C MET A 377 4.57 29.78 25.26
N GLN A 378 4.56 29.07 24.14
CA GLN A 378 4.98 29.58 22.84
C GLN A 378 3.76 29.96 22.02
N THR A 379 3.70 31.21 21.55
CA THR A 379 2.55 31.78 20.83
C THR A 379 2.76 31.87 19.31
N ASP A 380 4.00 31.76 18.84
CA ASP A 380 4.41 31.95 17.44
C ASP A 380 4.54 30.63 16.64
N ALA A 381 3.89 29.57 17.12
CA ALA A 381 3.86 28.28 16.42
C ALA A 381 3.18 28.43 15.05
N TYR A 382 3.78 27.87 14.00
CA TYR A 382 3.15 27.74 12.69
C TYR A 382 1.85 26.95 12.80
N LEU A 383 0.79 27.49 12.19
CA LEU A 383 -0.55 26.91 12.15
C LEU A 383 -0.86 26.47 10.73
N ALA A 384 -1.57 25.35 10.60
CA ALA A 384 -2.09 24.89 9.33
C ALA A 384 -3.62 24.75 9.40
N HIS A 385 -4.25 24.63 8.25
CA HIS A 385 -5.69 24.38 8.09
C HIS A 385 -5.94 22.95 7.58
N PRO A 386 -7.15 22.40 7.74
CA PRO A 386 -7.47 21.04 7.26
C PRO A 386 -7.15 20.78 5.79
N ASP A 387 -7.25 21.81 4.96
CA ASP A 387 -6.98 21.82 3.51
C ASP A 387 -5.53 22.20 3.15
N THR A 388 -4.67 22.45 4.14
CA THR A 388 -3.25 22.73 3.88
C THR A 388 -2.57 21.49 3.29
N PRO A 389 -1.85 21.60 2.16
CA PRO A 389 -1.08 20.50 1.58
C PRO A 389 -0.05 19.94 2.58
N PHE A 390 0.03 18.63 2.70
CA PHE A 390 0.87 17.99 3.72
C PHE A 390 2.36 18.33 3.58
N HIS A 391 2.88 18.42 2.34
CA HIS A 391 4.29 18.75 2.08
C HIS A 391 4.69 20.16 2.58
N GLU A 392 3.76 21.11 2.61
CA GLU A 392 4.00 22.45 3.17
C GLU A 392 4.21 22.35 4.69
N ILE A 393 3.43 21.49 5.35
CA ILE A 393 3.57 21.20 6.78
C ILE A 393 4.91 20.52 7.05
N GLU A 394 5.32 19.55 6.23
CA GLU A 394 6.65 18.92 6.35
C GLU A 394 7.77 19.95 6.26
N THR A 395 7.71 20.83 5.26
CA THR A 395 8.69 21.91 5.06
C THR A 395 8.72 22.85 6.26
N ALA A 396 7.54 23.32 6.71
CA ALA A 396 7.44 24.21 7.87
C ALA A 396 7.97 23.56 9.15
N MET A 397 7.70 22.26 9.37
CA MET A 397 8.22 21.51 10.52
C MET A 397 9.75 21.41 10.51
N ILE A 398 10.36 21.22 9.33
CA ILE A 398 11.82 21.11 9.18
C ILE A 398 12.47 22.48 9.33
N GLU A 399 12.05 23.48 8.55
CA GLU A 399 12.67 24.81 8.52
C GLU A 399 12.53 25.55 9.84
N ARG A 400 11.35 25.43 10.48
CA ARG A 400 11.08 26.08 11.78
C ARG A 400 11.47 25.21 12.98
N ASN A 401 12.01 24.01 12.74
CA ASN A 401 12.29 23.00 13.77
C ASN A 401 11.09 22.76 14.71
N GLN A 402 9.88 22.89 14.18
CA GLN A 402 8.63 22.79 14.93
C GLN A 402 8.14 21.34 14.93
N ARG A 403 8.03 20.75 16.12
CA ARG A 403 7.75 19.30 16.28
C ARG A 403 6.27 18.95 16.36
N PHE A 404 5.42 19.96 16.41
CA PHE A 404 3.99 19.90 16.66
C PHE A 404 3.34 21.04 15.88
N VAL A 405 2.48 20.72 14.92
CA VAL A 405 1.74 21.70 14.11
C VAL A 405 0.26 21.61 14.46
N PRO A 406 -0.31 22.64 15.12
CA PRO A 406 -1.74 22.73 15.34
C PRO A 406 -2.49 22.93 14.02
N ILE A 407 -3.57 22.17 13.83
CA ILE A 407 -4.51 22.35 12.72
C ILE A 407 -5.71 23.12 13.25
N VAL A 408 -6.01 24.27 12.65
CA VAL A 408 -7.04 25.20 13.15
C VAL A 408 -8.11 25.51 12.11
N THR A 409 -9.35 25.68 12.57
CA THR A 409 -10.49 26.19 11.79
C THR A 409 -11.20 27.23 12.64
N ASP A 410 -11.44 28.44 12.11
CA ASP A 410 -12.11 29.53 12.85
C ASP A 410 -11.54 29.78 14.25
N ALA A 411 -10.21 29.80 14.37
CA ALA A 411 -9.45 29.92 15.62
C ALA A 411 -9.61 28.78 16.65
N LYS A 412 -10.36 27.72 16.32
CA LYS A 412 -10.43 26.49 17.11
C LYS A 412 -9.44 25.48 16.57
N ILE A 413 -8.75 24.80 17.47
CA ILE A 413 -7.88 23.68 17.08
C ILE A 413 -8.74 22.44 16.82
N VAL A 414 -8.60 21.86 15.63
CA VAL A 414 -9.39 20.71 15.15
C VAL A 414 -8.53 19.44 15.02
N GLY A 415 -7.21 19.59 14.99
CA GLY A 415 -6.28 18.46 14.88
C GLY A 415 -4.84 18.87 15.16
N VAL A 416 -3.94 17.90 15.09
CA VAL A 416 -2.49 18.13 15.22
C VAL A 416 -1.71 17.18 14.33
N ILE A 417 -0.61 17.68 13.75
CA ILE A 417 0.42 16.85 13.10
C ILE A 417 1.70 16.90 13.93
N THR A 418 2.25 15.73 14.25
CA THR A 418 3.51 15.56 14.98
C THR A 418 4.58 14.92 14.13
N ARG A 419 5.85 14.97 14.57
CA ARG A 419 6.94 14.24 13.88
C ARG A 419 6.67 12.74 13.71
N THR A 420 5.87 12.14 14.61
CA THR A 420 5.52 10.72 14.48
C THR A 420 4.59 10.50 13.28
N ASP A 421 3.71 11.45 13.00
CA ASP A 421 2.77 11.39 11.89
C ASP A 421 3.52 11.63 10.58
N LEU A 422 4.44 12.60 10.55
CA LEU A 422 5.39 12.82 9.44
C LEU A 422 6.29 11.59 9.17
N LEU A 423 6.84 10.98 10.22
CA LEU A 423 7.63 9.77 10.03
C LEU A 423 6.77 8.63 9.51
N ARG A 424 5.51 8.49 9.94
CA ARG A 424 4.61 7.43 9.50
C ARG A 424 4.28 7.55 8.00
N THR A 425 3.99 8.76 7.52
CA THR A 425 3.74 9.01 6.10
C THR A 425 5.00 8.72 5.27
N LEU A 426 6.18 9.16 5.70
CA LEU A 426 7.44 8.83 5.04
C LEU A 426 7.78 7.32 5.11
N HIS A 427 7.41 6.64 6.21
CA HIS A 427 7.66 5.22 6.40
C HIS A 427 6.84 4.34 5.45
N ASP A 428 5.66 4.77 5.01
CA ASP A 428 4.86 4.01 4.03
C ASP A 428 5.58 3.94 2.68
N ASP A 429 6.20 5.03 2.24
CA ASP A 429 6.93 5.09 0.98
C ASP A 429 8.29 4.37 1.07
N VAL A 430 9.01 4.55 2.20
CA VAL A 430 10.31 3.92 2.42
C VAL A 430 10.20 2.43 2.71
N LEU A 431 9.20 1.97 3.48
CA LEU A 431 8.99 0.54 3.70
C LEU A 431 8.41 -0.16 2.47
N LYS A 432 7.59 0.48 1.65
CA LYS A 432 7.22 -0.09 0.34
C LYS A 432 8.48 -0.32 -0.50
N ALA A 433 9.36 0.68 -0.59
CA ALA A 433 10.62 0.56 -1.33
C ALA A 433 11.63 -0.44 -0.70
N ALA A 434 11.70 -0.52 0.63
CA ALA A 434 12.62 -1.40 1.34
C ALA A 434 12.11 -2.85 1.41
N ARG A 435 10.80 -3.08 1.56
CA ARG A 435 10.18 -4.42 1.50
C ARG A 435 10.31 -5.04 0.11
N MET A 436 10.19 -4.24 -0.95
CA MET A 436 10.51 -4.69 -2.31
C MET A 436 11.98 -5.12 -2.46
N ARG A 437 12.92 -4.52 -1.71
CA ARG A 437 14.37 -4.84 -1.78
C ARG A 437 14.84 -5.96 -0.85
N THR A 438 14.05 -6.37 0.15
CA THR A 438 14.49 -7.31 1.20
C THR A 438 13.84 -8.69 1.18
N MET A 439 12.98 -9.00 0.20
CA MET A 439 12.47 -10.35 0.05
C MET A 439 13.54 -11.30 -0.51
N ARG A 440 14.01 -12.23 0.33
CA ARG A 440 14.76 -13.41 -0.11
C ARG A 440 13.78 -14.53 -0.50
N PRO A 441 14.10 -15.35 -1.51
CA PRO A 441 13.25 -16.48 -1.90
C PRO A 441 13.36 -17.59 -0.86
N GLY A 442 12.24 -18.00 -0.26
CA GLY A 442 12.17 -19.21 0.56
C GLY A 442 11.29 -19.15 1.81
N GLU A 443 10.86 -17.98 2.26
CA GLU A 443 9.92 -17.86 3.38
C GLU A 443 8.58 -17.35 2.86
N ALA A 444 7.77 -18.28 2.34
CA ALA A 444 6.34 -18.03 2.11
C ALA A 444 5.65 -17.90 3.48
N HIS A 445 5.79 -16.74 4.10
CA HIS A 445 4.89 -16.26 5.14
C HIS A 445 4.13 -15.07 4.55
N VAL A 446 2.82 -15.27 4.49
CA VAL A 446 1.74 -14.30 4.33
C VAL A 446 2.23 -12.86 4.49
N GLU A 447 1.99 -11.99 3.50
CA GLU A 447 2.30 -10.55 3.54
C GLU A 447 2.26 -9.95 4.95
N ILE A 448 3.42 -9.81 5.59
CA ILE A 448 3.51 -9.13 6.88
C ILE A 448 4.42 -7.93 6.72
N GLY A 449 3.75 -6.80 6.53
CA GLY A 449 4.37 -5.52 6.70
C GLY A 449 3.65 -4.44 5.93
N GLY A 450 2.93 -3.61 6.67
CA GLY A 450 2.37 -2.32 6.25
C GLY A 450 1.54 -1.80 7.42
N PRO A 451 1.65 -0.51 7.82
CA PRO A 451 0.72 0.08 8.79
C PRO A 451 -0.71 0.24 8.22
N ARG A 452 -0.90 -0.04 6.92
CA ARG A 452 -2.20 -0.12 6.23
C ARG A 452 -2.34 -1.43 5.46
N ARG A 453 -2.40 -2.57 6.16
CA ARG A 453 -2.72 -3.87 5.56
C ARG A 453 -4.23 -4.01 5.48
N ASN A 454 -4.81 -4.27 4.31
CA ASN A 454 -6.23 -4.64 4.23
C ASN A 454 -6.39 -6.15 4.46
N VAL A 455 -7.12 -6.55 5.49
CA VAL A 455 -7.35 -7.96 5.86
C VAL A 455 -8.76 -8.43 5.51
N MET A 456 -9.46 -7.77 4.58
CA MET A 456 -10.79 -8.18 4.12
C MET A 456 -10.80 -9.65 3.67
N GLY A 457 -9.83 -10.08 2.87
CA GLY A 457 -9.72 -11.47 2.43
C GLY A 457 -9.52 -12.46 3.60
N LEU A 458 -8.84 -12.05 4.68
CA LEU A 458 -8.70 -12.87 5.89
C LEU A 458 -10.01 -12.91 6.68
N LEU A 459 -10.72 -11.79 6.81
CA LEU A 459 -12.03 -11.75 7.46
C LEU A 459 -13.01 -12.69 6.74
N GLN A 460 -13.08 -12.62 5.42
CA GLN A 460 -13.95 -13.46 4.59
C GLN A 460 -13.59 -14.95 4.62
N SER A 461 -12.30 -15.28 4.66
CA SER A 461 -11.85 -16.68 4.64
C SER A 461 -11.83 -17.34 6.02
N ARG A 462 -11.65 -16.58 7.11
CA ARG A 462 -11.43 -17.13 8.46
C ARG A 462 -12.62 -16.96 9.40
N LEU A 463 -13.52 -15.98 9.15
CA LEU A 463 -14.75 -15.83 9.92
C LEU A 463 -15.93 -16.47 9.17
N PRO A 464 -16.93 -17.02 9.90
CA PRO A 464 -18.19 -17.42 9.29
C PRO A 464 -18.84 -16.24 8.54
N HIS A 465 -19.42 -16.51 7.37
CA HIS A 465 -20.03 -15.48 6.52
C HIS A 465 -20.99 -14.56 7.29
N ARG A 466 -21.80 -15.15 8.19
CA ARG A 466 -22.71 -14.40 9.06
C ARG A 466 -22.01 -13.34 9.94
N LEU A 467 -20.84 -13.65 10.48
CA LEU A 467 -20.10 -12.68 11.31
C LEU A 467 -19.49 -11.57 10.46
N VAL A 468 -19.06 -11.88 9.23
CA VAL A 468 -18.59 -10.86 8.27
C VAL A 468 -19.71 -9.88 7.96
N THR A 469 -20.90 -10.37 7.62
CA THR A 469 -22.07 -9.52 7.38
C THR A 469 -22.43 -8.68 8.61
N LEU A 470 -22.35 -9.25 9.82
CA LEU A 470 -22.59 -8.50 11.05
C LEU A 470 -21.58 -7.36 11.26
N LEU A 471 -20.31 -7.57 10.91
CA LEU A 471 -19.28 -6.53 10.97
C LEU A 471 -19.50 -5.44 9.90
N GLU A 472 -19.94 -5.82 8.69
CA GLU A 472 -20.32 -4.89 7.62
C GLU A 472 -21.52 -4.02 8.03
N ASP A 473 -22.59 -4.63 8.57
CA ASP A 473 -23.78 -3.93 9.05
C ASP A 473 -23.46 -2.96 10.20
N ALA A 474 -22.63 -3.40 11.15
CA ALA A 474 -22.14 -2.56 12.24
C ALA A 474 -21.30 -1.39 11.70
N GLY A 475 -20.49 -1.63 10.67
CA GLY A 475 -19.73 -0.61 9.95
C GLY A 475 -20.62 0.46 9.33
N HIS A 476 -21.65 0.05 8.59
CA HIS A 476 -22.63 0.97 8.02
C HIS A 476 -23.41 1.76 9.07
N LEU A 477 -23.71 1.15 10.22
CA LEU A 477 -24.30 1.87 11.35
C LEU A 477 -23.34 2.92 11.93
N ALA A 478 -22.05 2.60 12.02
CA ALA A 478 -21.03 3.50 12.53
C ALA A 478 -20.90 4.73 11.63
N ASP A 479 -20.92 4.55 10.31
CA ASP A 479 -20.91 5.64 9.34
C ASP A 479 -22.13 6.57 9.52
N ARG A 480 -23.34 6.02 9.71
CA ARG A 480 -24.54 6.83 10.00
C ARG A 480 -24.51 7.54 11.35
N CYS A 481 -23.75 7.01 12.30
CA CYS A 481 -23.59 7.62 13.62
C CYS A 481 -22.38 8.57 13.69
N GLU A 482 -21.66 8.75 12.57
CA GLU A 482 -20.44 9.57 12.49
C GLU A 482 -19.37 9.18 13.53
N VAL A 483 -19.25 7.88 13.81
CA VAL A 483 -18.24 7.32 14.73
C VAL A 483 -17.29 6.37 13.99
N SER A 484 -16.09 6.19 14.54
CA SER A 484 -15.16 5.17 14.00
C SER A 484 -15.30 3.86 14.77
N LEU A 485 -15.39 2.75 14.03
CA LEU A 485 -15.60 1.42 14.57
C LEU A 485 -14.42 0.51 14.25
N PHE A 486 -13.98 -0.23 15.25
CA PHE A 486 -12.85 -1.14 15.15
C PHE A 486 -13.17 -2.48 15.80
N VAL A 487 -12.65 -3.57 15.25
CA VAL A 487 -12.49 -4.83 16.00
C VAL A 487 -11.06 -4.90 16.52
N VAL A 488 -10.86 -5.31 17.78
CA VAL A 488 -9.57 -5.16 18.48
C VAL A 488 -9.15 -6.40 19.24
N GLY A 489 -7.87 -6.46 19.61
CA GLY A 489 -7.41 -7.38 20.65
C GLY A 489 -7.15 -8.81 20.17
N GLY A 490 -7.61 -9.79 20.97
CA GLY A 490 -7.29 -11.19 20.77
C GLY A 490 -7.82 -11.75 19.45
N CYS A 491 -8.98 -11.26 18.99
CA CYS A 491 -9.54 -11.67 17.72
C CYS A 491 -8.68 -11.24 16.52
N VAL A 492 -8.10 -10.04 16.53
CA VAL A 492 -7.24 -9.55 15.45
C VAL A 492 -5.94 -10.36 15.41
N ARG A 493 -5.35 -10.61 16.58
CA ARG A 493 -4.18 -11.49 16.71
C ARG A 493 -4.45 -12.87 16.14
N ASP A 494 -5.54 -13.50 16.59
CA ASP A 494 -5.89 -14.87 16.21
C ASP A 494 -6.26 -14.94 14.73
N LEU A 495 -6.95 -13.92 14.21
CA LEU A 495 -7.22 -13.74 12.79
C LEU A 495 -5.93 -13.70 11.98
N LEU A 496 -4.88 -13.02 12.44
CA LEU A 496 -3.58 -12.97 11.75
C LEU A 496 -2.82 -14.30 11.84
N LEU A 497 -2.84 -14.95 13.01
CA LEU A 497 -2.19 -16.25 13.25
C LEU A 497 -2.91 -17.43 12.60
N GLY A 498 -4.15 -17.25 12.11
CA GLY A 498 -4.94 -18.34 11.52
C GLY A 498 -5.61 -19.23 12.56
N ILE A 499 -5.75 -18.73 13.78
CA ILE A 499 -6.42 -19.40 14.88
C ILE A 499 -7.90 -19.00 14.84
N LYS A 500 -8.80 -19.99 14.83
CA LYS A 500 -10.24 -19.72 14.90
C LYS A 500 -10.57 -19.12 16.27
N ASN A 501 -11.00 -17.86 16.26
CA ASN A 501 -11.51 -17.16 17.44
C ASN A 501 -12.79 -16.40 17.03
N LEU A 502 -13.87 -16.63 17.76
CA LEU A 502 -15.18 -16.02 17.52
C LEU A 502 -15.52 -14.95 18.57
N ASP A 503 -14.57 -14.59 19.43
CA ASP A 503 -14.73 -13.59 20.47
C ASP A 503 -14.54 -12.19 19.86
N LEU A 504 -15.62 -11.53 19.48
CA LEU A 504 -15.57 -10.24 18.78
C LEU A 504 -15.64 -9.09 19.79
N ASP A 505 -14.49 -8.44 19.98
CA ASP A 505 -14.36 -7.20 20.76
C ASP A 505 -14.43 -5.99 19.82
N LEU A 506 -15.53 -5.23 19.89
CA LEU A 506 -15.68 -3.98 19.17
C LEU A 506 -15.30 -2.79 20.03
N VAL A 507 -14.54 -1.85 19.45
CA VAL A 507 -14.20 -0.56 20.05
C VAL A 507 -14.72 0.57 19.18
N VAL A 508 -15.41 1.51 19.81
CA VAL A 508 -15.95 2.71 19.18
C VAL A 508 -15.15 3.91 19.64
N GLU A 509 -14.57 4.65 18.70
CA GLU A 509 -14.02 5.97 18.96
C GLU A 509 -15.16 7.00 18.85
N GLY A 510 -15.75 7.31 20.01
CA GLY A 510 -17.02 8.03 20.15
C GLY A 510 -17.81 7.51 21.35
N ASP A 511 -19.14 7.69 21.38
CA ASP A 511 -19.98 7.10 22.43
C ASP A 511 -20.36 5.64 22.10
N GLY A 512 -19.57 4.71 22.62
CA GLY A 512 -19.77 3.27 22.44
C GLY A 512 -21.04 2.73 23.09
N ILE A 513 -21.57 3.34 24.16
CA ILE A 513 -22.81 2.90 24.79
C ILE A 513 -24.01 3.29 23.91
N ALA A 514 -24.02 4.53 23.42
CA ALA A 514 -25.04 4.98 22.49
C ALA A 514 -25.02 4.15 21.20
N PHE A 515 -23.82 3.86 20.67
CA PHE A 515 -23.66 2.96 19.52
C PHE A 515 -24.17 1.54 19.81
N ALA A 516 -23.80 0.96 20.95
CA ALA A 516 -24.24 -0.38 21.36
C ALA A 516 -25.77 -0.51 21.47
N ARG A 517 -26.45 0.52 21.97
CA ARG A 517 -27.92 0.55 22.04
C ARG A 517 -28.54 0.50 20.64
N LYS A 518 -28.09 1.37 19.72
CA LYS A 518 -28.56 1.40 18.33
C LYS A 518 -28.27 0.08 17.59
N LEU A 519 -27.09 -0.50 17.81
CA LEU A 519 -26.71 -1.78 17.23
C LEU A 519 -27.58 -2.91 17.79
N GLY A 520 -27.89 -2.87 19.09
CA GLY A 520 -28.81 -3.80 19.74
C GLY A 520 -30.22 -3.75 19.14
N ASP A 521 -30.76 -2.56 18.91
CA ASP A 521 -32.07 -2.38 18.27
C ASP A 521 -32.11 -2.96 16.85
N MET A 522 -31.06 -2.72 16.06
CA MET A 522 -30.92 -3.26 14.71
C MET A 522 -30.83 -4.79 14.69
N LEU A 523 -30.04 -5.37 15.59
CA LEU A 523 -29.81 -6.81 15.65
C LEU A 523 -30.83 -7.56 16.50
N GLN A 524 -31.83 -6.87 17.05
CA GLN A 524 -32.80 -7.40 18.02
C GLN A 524 -32.11 -8.08 19.22
N ALA A 525 -30.96 -7.55 19.63
CA ALA A 525 -30.12 -8.10 20.69
C ALA A 525 -30.44 -7.47 22.05
N LYS A 526 -30.30 -8.24 23.13
CA LYS A 526 -30.40 -7.72 24.50
C LYS A 526 -29.10 -7.02 24.87
N VAL A 527 -29.16 -5.72 25.16
CA VAL A 527 -28.00 -4.90 25.53
C VAL A 527 -27.87 -4.80 27.05
N LYS A 528 -26.73 -5.19 27.60
CA LYS A 528 -26.37 -4.98 29.01
C LYS A 528 -25.23 -3.97 29.12
N VAL A 529 -25.50 -2.82 29.73
CA VAL A 529 -24.54 -1.71 29.82
C VAL A 529 -23.81 -1.72 31.17
N HIS A 530 -22.53 -1.42 31.14
CA HIS A 530 -21.65 -1.21 32.28
C HIS A 530 -21.05 0.21 32.22
N GLU A 531 -21.81 1.21 32.70
CA GLU A 531 -21.49 2.64 32.54
C GLU A 531 -20.13 3.03 33.11
N ARG A 532 -19.76 2.50 34.30
CA ARG A 532 -18.47 2.79 34.96
C ARG A 532 -17.25 2.49 34.09
N PHE A 533 -17.36 1.53 33.17
CA PHE A 533 -16.25 1.10 32.32
C PHE A 533 -16.44 1.50 30.85
N GLY A 534 -17.54 2.16 30.50
CA GLY A 534 -17.86 2.52 29.12
C GLY A 534 -18.01 1.30 28.21
N THR A 535 -18.57 0.19 28.73
CA THR A 535 -18.71 -1.07 27.98
C THR A 535 -20.15 -1.54 27.95
N ALA A 536 -20.51 -2.29 26.90
CA ALA A 536 -21.82 -2.90 26.74
C ALA A 536 -21.67 -4.29 26.10
N ILE A 537 -22.48 -5.24 26.56
CA ILE A 537 -22.53 -6.60 26.03
C ILE A 537 -23.85 -6.76 25.27
N LEU A 538 -23.78 -7.12 23.99
CA LEU A 538 -24.95 -7.45 23.17
C LEU A 538 -25.10 -8.97 23.13
N MET A 539 -26.27 -9.46 23.54
CA MET A 539 -26.64 -10.86 23.44
C MET A 539 -27.63 -11.02 22.28
N LEU A 540 -27.17 -11.60 21.17
CA LEU A 540 -27.99 -11.86 19.99
C LEU A 540 -29.02 -12.98 20.24
N PRO A 541 -30.11 -13.03 19.44
CA PRO A 541 -31.17 -14.04 19.60
C PRO A 541 -30.70 -15.49 19.55
N ASP A 542 -29.61 -15.77 18.83
CA ASP A 542 -28.99 -17.09 18.71
C ASP A 542 -28.01 -17.42 19.85
N GLY A 543 -27.85 -16.51 20.82
CA GLY A 543 -26.96 -16.66 21.96
C GLY A 543 -25.52 -16.19 21.75
N PHE A 544 -25.18 -15.66 20.56
CA PHE A 544 -23.86 -15.07 20.32
C PHE A 544 -23.69 -13.79 21.16
N LYS A 545 -22.50 -13.60 21.72
CA LYS A 545 -22.16 -12.41 22.54
C LYS A 545 -21.20 -11.53 21.77
N LEU A 546 -21.48 -10.24 21.76
CA LEU A 546 -20.67 -9.21 21.12
C LEU A 546 -20.37 -8.13 22.16
N ASP A 547 -19.08 -7.92 22.42
CA ASP A 547 -18.63 -6.90 23.36
C ASP A 547 -18.37 -5.59 22.62
N VAL A 548 -18.92 -4.49 23.15
CA VAL A 548 -18.74 -3.14 22.61
C VAL A 548 -18.18 -2.25 23.70
N ALA A 549 -17.03 -1.64 23.44
CA ALA A 549 -16.35 -0.74 24.35
C ALA A 549 -16.17 0.64 23.73
N THR A 550 -16.28 1.69 24.54
CA THR A 550 -15.83 3.02 24.17
C THR A 550 -14.30 3.08 24.24
N ALA A 551 -13.66 3.58 23.19
CA ALA A 551 -12.22 3.80 23.15
C ALA A 551 -11.81 4.70 24.32
N ARG A 552 -10.85 4.24 25.11
CA ARG A 552 -10.54 4.88 26.38
C ARG A 552 -9.04 4.98 26.66
N THR A 553 -8.69 5.99 27.43
CA THR A 553 -7.38 6.10 28.09
C THR A 553 -7.55 5.73 29.57
N GLU A 554 -6.62 4.96 30.10
CA GLU A 554 -6.60 4.54 31.50
C GLU A 554 -5.47 5.25 32.25
N TYR A 555 -5.74 5.67 33.48
CA TYR A 555 -4.77 6.29 34.37
C TYR A 555 -4.72 5.56 35.70
N TYR A 556 -3.51 5.31 36.19
CA TYR A 556 -3.26 4.65 37.46
C TYR A 556 -2.67 5.68 38.44
N GLU A 557 -3.39 5.98 39.52
CA GLU A 557 -2.97 6.98 40.50
C GLU A 557 -1.71 6.52 41.27
N TYR A 558 -1.59 5.22 41.50
CA TYR A 558 -0.43 4.56 42.09
C TYR A 558 -0.35 3.11 41.58
N PRO A 559 0.82 2.43 41.71
CA PRO A 559 0.97 1.03 41.31
C PRO A 559 -0.13 0.15 41.89
N THR A 560 -0.73 -0.74 41.10
CA THR A 560 -1.81 -1.68 41.49
C THR A 560 -3.20 -1.09 41.75
N ALA A 561 -3.42 0.22 41.56
CA ALA A 561 -4.74 0.84 41.68
C ALA A 561 -5.70 0.43 40.54
N LEU A 562 -7.02 0.49 40.77
CA LEU A 562 -8.00 0.41 39.69
C LEU A 562 -7.89 1.65 38.78
N PRO A 563 -7.95 1.51 37.45
CA PRO A 563 -7.75 2.64 36.55
C PRO A 563 -8.95 3.60 36.54
N THR A 564 -8.66 4.89 36.41
CA THR A 564 -9.65 5.90 36.01
C THR A 564 -9.76 5.95 34.50
N VAL A 565 -10.99 5.96 33.97
CA VAL A 565 -11.30 5.81 32.54
C VAL A 565 -11.80 7.13 31.95
N GLU A 566 -11.19 7.58 30.85
CA GLU A 566 -11.67 8.71 30.03
C GLU A 566 -11.80 8.32 28.55
N GLN A 567 -12.68 8.98 27.79
CA GLN A 567 -12.75 8.83 26.33
C GLN A 567 -11.43 9.24 25.66
N GLY A 568 -10.97 8.42 24.72
CA GLY A 568 -9.73 8.62 23.98
C GLY A 568 -9.76 8.01 22.59
N SER A 569 -8.66 8.16 21.85
CA SER A 569 -8.55 7.58 20.50
C SER A 569 -8.24 6.10 20.51
N ILE A 570 -8.49 5.40 19.39
CA ILE A 570 -8.13 3.99 19.23
C ILE A 570 -6.65 3.74 19.52
N LYS A 571 -5.77 4.66 19.14
CA LYS A 571 -4.33 4.59 19.42
C LYS A 571 -4.06 4.51 20.93
N LYS A 572 -4.72 5.33 21.74
CA LYS A 572 -4.57 5.31 23.20
C LYS A 572 -5.21 4.07 23.82
N ASP A 573 -6.34 3.60 23.28
CA ASP A 573 -6.97 2.35 23.73
C ASP A 573 -6.06 1.14 23.51
N LEU A 574 -5.33 1.10 22.39
CA LEU A 574 -4.37 0.04 22.12
C LEU A 574 -3.13 0.14 23.02
N TYR A 575 -2.70 1.36 23.39
CA TYR A 575 -1.52 1.57 24.25
C TYR A 575 -1.66 0.99 25.66
N ARG A 576 -2.86 1.10 26.24
CA ARG A 576 -3.16 0.59 27.60
C ARG A 576 -3.21 -0.93 27.68
N ARG A 577 -3.14 -1.64 26.56
CA ARG A 577 -3.22 -3.11 26.52
C ARG A 577 -1.94 -3.75 27.04
N ASP A 578 -2.05 -5.05 27.28
CA ASP A 578 -1.00 -5.84 27.92
C ASP A 578 0.26 -6.01 27.06
N PHE A 579 0.08 -6.44 25.80
CA PHE A 579 1.17 -6.79 24.89
C PHE A 579 0.96 -6.25 23.47
N THR A 580 2.05 -6.00 22.76
CA THR A 580 2.05 -5.49 21.38
C THR A 580 1.20 -6.35 20.45
N MET A 581 1.33 -7.69 20.57
CA MET A 581 0.53 -8.69 19.85
C MET A 581 -0.99 -8.56 20.04
N ASN A 582 -1.44 -7.93 21.14
CA ASN A 582 -2.86 -7.69 21.43
C ASN A 582 -3.26 -6.22 21.23
N ALA A 583 -2.30 -5.36 20.91
CA ALA A 583 -2.49 -3.93 20.65
C ALA A 583 -2.69 -3.67 19.13
N LEU A 584 -3.57 -4.47 18.53
CA LEU A 584 -3.92 -4.43 17.11
C LEU A 584 -5.42 -4.14 16.96
N ALA A 585 -5.77 -3.38 15.92
CA ALA A 585 -7.15 -3.10 15.54
C ALA A 585 -7.37 -3.32 14.05
N VAL A 586 -8.60 -3.64 13.64
CA VAL A 586 -9.04 -3.61 12.24
C VAL A 586 -10.21 -2.65 12.14
N ARG A 587 -10.10 -1.67 11.24
CA ARG A 587 -11.17 -0.70 10.99
C ARG A 587 -12.34 -1.36 10.26
N LEU A 588 -13.56 -1.04 10.69
CA LEU A 588 -14.80 -1.65 10.20
C LEU A 588 -15.73 -0.67 9.49
N ASN A 589 -15.33 0.57 9.22
CA ASN A 589 -16.20 1.56 8.58
C ASN A 589 -15.47 2.55 7.67
N GLY A 590 -16.22 3.18 6.75
CA GLY A 590 -15.70 4.09 5.72
C GLY A 590 -14.80 3.43 4.66
N LYS A 591 -14.02 4.23 3.92
CA LYS A 591 -13.07 3.76 2.88
C LYS A 591 -11.95 2.85 3.41
N GLY A 592 -11.79 2.76 4.73
CA GLY A 592 -10.75 1.96 5.40
C GLY A 592 -11.25 0.63 5.96
N PHE A 593 -12.41 0.11 5.52
CA PHE A 593 -12.88 -1.20 5.98
C PHE A 593 -11.82 -2.29 5.71
N GLY A 594 -11.47 -3.05 6.75
CA GLY A 594 -10.46 -4.10 6.69
C GLY A 594 -9.03 -3.60 6.92
N GLU A 595 -8.80 -2.31 7.12
CA GLU A 595 -7.46 -1.77 7.40
C GLU A 595 -6.98 -2.15 8.81
N VAL A 596 -5.85 -2.85 8.91
CA VAL A 596 -5.17 -3.17 10.18
C VAL A 596 -4.42 -1.94 10.67
N LEU A 597 -4.73 -1.49 11.88
CA LEU A 597 -3.99 -0.48 12.61
C LEU A 597 -3.02 -1.14 13.59
N ASP A 598 -1.73 -0.96 13.36
CA ASP A 598 -0.64 -1.39 14.23
C ASP A 598 0.29 -0.22 14.54
N PHE A 599 0.12 0.38 15.72
CA PHE A 599 0.93 1.53 16.16
C PHE A 599 2.18 1.13 16.94
N TYR A 600 2.27 -0.14 17.39
CA TYR A 600 3.23 -0.57 18.40
C TYR A 600 4.11 -1.75 17.95
N GLY A 601 3.96 -2.19 16.70
CA GLY A 601 4.74 -3.28 16.12
C GLY A 601 4.23 -4.67 16.50
N GLY A 602 2.93 -4.80 16.79
CA GLY A 602 2.30 -6.07 17.14
C GLY A 602 2.40 -7.11 16.03
N GLN A 603 2.32 -6.72 14.76
CA GLN A 603 2.48 -7.64 13.62
C GLN A 603 3.92 -8.17 13.53
N ARG A 604 4.93 -7.32 13.75
CA ARG A 604 6.33 -7.76 13.79
C ARG A 604 6.55 -8.74 14.94
N ASP A 605 6.06 -8.40 16.13
CA ASP A 605 6.25 -9.26 17.30
C ASP A 605 5.49 -10.60 17.17
N LEU A 606 4.36 -10.63 16.42
CA LEU A 606 3.68 -11.88 16.04
C LEU A 606 4.54 -12.76 15.14
N ASN A 607 5.25 -12.18 14.16
CA ASN A 607 6.14 -12.92 13.27
C ASN A 607 7.36 -13.47 14.02
N ASP A 608 7.97 -12.61 14.83
CA ASP A 608 9.15 -12.96 15.61
C ASP A 608 8.80 -13.94 16.75
N LYS A 609 7.49 -14.20 16.97
CA LYS A 609 6.95 -15.01 18.07
C LYS A 609 7.42 -14.49 19.43
N VAL A 610 7.39 -13.17 19.60
CA VAL A 610 7.86 -12.46 20.79
C VAL A 610 6.68 -11.87 21.54
N ILE A 611 6.64 -12.07 22.87
CA ILE A 611 5.72 -11.37 23.77
C ILE A 611 6.43 -10.14 24.31
N ARG A 612 5.93 -8.95 23.94
CA ARG A 612 6.50 -7.66 24.33
C ARG A 612 5.45 -6.76 24.98
N VAL A 613 5.79 -6.14 26.11
CA VAL A 613 4.96 -5.11 26.75
C VAL A 613 5.05 -3.76 26.03
N LEU A 614 4.00 -2.95 26.14
CA LEU A 614 3.88 -1.63 25.50
C LEU A 614 4.79 -0.57 26.13
N HIS A 615 5.04 -0.67 27.44
CA HIS A 615 5.86 0.30 28.18
C HIS A 615 6.47 -0.30 29.45
N GLY A 616 7.54 0.33 29.95
CA GLY A 616 8.33 -0.16 31.09
C GLY A 616 7.57 -0.27 32.42
N LEU A 617 6.45 0.44 32.57
CA LEU A 617 5.61 0.41 33.77
C LEU A 617 4.43 -0.57 33.68
N SER A 618 4.30 -1.35 32.59
CA SER A 618 3.13 -2.22 32.35
C SER A 618 2.84 -3.19 33.51
N PHE A 619 3.88 -3.80 34.10
CA PHE A 619 3.72 -4.70 35.26
C PHE A 619 3.61 -3.97 36.61
N VAL A 620 3.97 -2.68 36.66
CA VAL A 620 3.79 -1.84 37.84
C VAL A 620 2.33 -1.38 37.95
N GLU A 621 1.73 -1.03 36.81
CA GLU A 621 0.32 -0.67 36.70
C GLU A 621 -0.58 -1.88 36.94
N ASP A 622 -0.29 -3.01 36.28
CA ASP A 622 -1.07 -4.25 36.42
C ASP A 622 -0.15 -5.49 36.49
N PRO A 623 0.17 -5.96 37.71
CA PRO A 623 1.01 -7.15 37.89
C PRO A 623 0.39 -8.44 37.36
N THR A 624 -0.94 -8.49 37.13
CA THR A 624 -1.60 -9.69 36.61
C THR A 624 -1.19 -10.02 35.16
N ARG A 625 -0.69 -9.01 34.43
CA ARG A 625 -0.14 -9.18 33.07
C ARG A 625 1.03 -10.16 33.04
N VAL A 626 1.78 -10.32 34.13
CA VAL A 626 2.87 -11.30 34.20
C VAL A 626 2.34 -12.74 34.03
N PHE A 627 1.25 -13.08 34.72
CA PHE A 627 0.60 -14.39 34.57
C PHE A 627 0.03 -14.57 33.16
N ARG A 628 -0.51 -13.49 32.56
CA ARG A 628 -0.96 -13.50 31.16
C ARG A 628 0.20 -13.74 30.19
N ALA A 629 1.37 -13.14 30.43
CA ALA A 629 2.56 -13.32 29.61
C ALA A 629 2.98 -14.79 29.57
N ILE A 630 3.10 -15.42 30.74
CA ILE A 630 3.45 -16.84 30.88
C ILE A 630 2.39 -17.74 30.22
N ARG A 631 1.10 -17.41 30.41
CA ARG A 631 0.01 -18.14 29.76
C ARG A 631 0.07 -18.05 28.24
N PHE A 632 0.38 -16.88 27.68
CA PHE A 632 0.51 -16.69 26.24
C PHE A 632 1.78 -17.36 25.69
N GLU A 633 2.87 -17.36 26.45
CA GLU A 633 4.11 -18.06 26.11
C GLU A 633 3.82 -19.55 25.89
N SER A 634 3.16 -20.19 26.86
CA SER A 634 2.78 -21.59 26.78
C SER A 634 1.71 -21.87 25.72
N ARG A 635 0.69 -21.00 25.57
CA ARG A 635 -0.42 -21.22 24.62
C ARG A 635 0.02 -21.10 23.16
N PHE A 636 0.88 -20.14 22.84
CA PHE A 636 1.25 -19.83 21.45
C PHE A 636 2.65 -20.32 21.06
N GLY A 637 3.44 -20.83 22.02
CA GLY A 637 4.83 -21.22 21.78
C GLY A 637 5.72 -20.01 21.45
N PHE A 638 5.36 -18.84 21.97
CA PHE A 638 6.15 -17.61 21.82
C PHE A 638 7.20 -17.57 22.91
N HIS A 639 8.12 -16.61 22.84
CA HIS A 639 9.10 -16.36 23.89
C HIS A 639 8.98 -14.93 24.42
N LEU A 640 9.29 -14.73 25.70
CA LEU A 640 9.34 -13.40 26.30
C LEU A 640 10.50 -12.59 25.70
N GLY A 641 10.20 -11.35 25.26
CA GLY A 641 11.25 -10.43 24.83
C GLY A 641 12.20 -10.10 25.98
N LYS A 642 13.49 -9.85 25.68
CA LYS A 642 14.54 -9.59 26.69
C LYS A 642 14.13 -8.54 27.73
N ASP A 643 13.60 -7.40 27.27
CA ASP A 643 13.15 -6.32 28.16
C ASP A 643 11.92 -6.75 28.97
N THR A 644 11.01 -7.52 28.37
CA THR A 644 9.81 -8.01 29.06
C THR A 644 10.19 -8.97 30.18
N ALA A 645 11.12 -9.90 29.94
CA ALA A 645 11.65 -10.78 30.97
C ALA A 645 12.38 -9.99 32.09
N ALA A 646 13.17 -8.97 31.73
CA ALA A 646 13.83 -8.10 32.69
C ALA A 646 12.83 -7.32 33.57
N LEU A 647 11.75 -6.81 32.97
CA LEU A 647 10.68 -6.11 33.69
C LEU A 647 9.88 -7.04 34.61
N ILE A 648 9.63 -8.30 34.20
CA ILE A 648 9.04 -9.33 35.07
C ILE A 648 9.94 -9.55 36.29
N ALA A 649 11.26 -9.74 36.08
CA ALA A 649 12.21 -9.90 37.17
C ALA A 649 12.26 -8.66 38.09
N GLY A 650 12.13 -7.46 37.52
CA GLY A 650 11.98 -6.21 38.27
C GLY A 650 10.72 -6.16 39.12
N ALA A 651 9.57 -6.55 38.57
CA ALA A 651 8.30 -6.60 39.28
C ALA A 651 8.33 -7.58 40.47
N VAL A 652 9.03 -8.72 40.33
CA VAL A 652 9.28 -9.68 41.42
C VAL A 652 10.11 -9.03 42.52
N LYS A 653 11.23 -8.37 42.16
CA LYS A 653 12.09 -7.67 43.14
C LYS A 653 11.35 -6.55 43.89
N MET A 654 10.38 -5.90 43.24
CA MET A 654 9.55 -4.85 43.82
C MET A 654 8.40 -5.39 44.72
N ASN A 655 8.26 -6.72 44.88
CA ASN A 655 7.20 -7.37 45.66
C ASN A 655 5.77 -6.95 45.24
N LEU A 656 5.56 -6.63 43.95
CA LEU A 656 4.27 -6.14 43.46
C LEU A 656 3.16 -7.20 43.56
N PHE A 657 3.50 -8.48 43.48
CA PHE A 657 2.54 -9.59 43.56
C PHE A 657 1.92 -9.77 44.94
N HIS A 658 2.62 -9.36 46.00
CA HIS A 658 2.08 -9.42 47.37
C HIS A 658 0.97 -8.39 47.62
N ARG A 659 0.78 -7.44 46.70
CA ARG A 659 -0.26 -6.41 46.77
C ARG A 659 -1.51 -6.75 45.96
N LEU A 660 -1.51 -7.87 45.23
CA LEU A 660 -2.70 -8.43 44.59
C LEU A 660 -3.52 -9.14 45.68
N SER A 661 -4.47 -8.45 46.31
CA SER A 661 -5.40 -9.07 47.28
C SER A 661 -6.62 -9.66 46.59
#